data_AF-A0A956KHG3-F1
#
_entry.id   AF-A0A956KHG3-F1
#
_cell.length_a   1.000
_cell.length_b   1.000
_cell.length_c   1.000
_cell.angle_alpha   90.00
_cell.angle_beta   90.00
_cell.angle_gamma   90.00
#
_symmetry.space_group_name_H-M   'P 1'
#
loop_
_entity.id
_entity.type
_entity.pdbx_description
1 polymer ?
#
loop_
_entity_poly.entity_id
_entity_poly.type
_entity_poly.pdbx_seq_one_letter_code
_entity_poly.pdbx_strand_id
1 'polypeptide(L)'
;PLIADLDGDGHDALIASFGAWRTYDVRVLRPRGDALEITARRETGNVNALCVLRRPDGALRIAVAKDDLWANRRVFPEPPHTGPSAGVYLLDPEGPSLAVASYTPITLSPRAAPQLRLHKLECADLDGDGRDELLVSAAPRSVHDDLASTVLLRSGVGDELHALRLEGLRNPVIAEIDGATPYELFVQTGEQSWVLGAGAQQLAPAPRRALTAAATPAGLDDPALRERWRRAERLAALGLFEVAAPVMLDLAGIVGVPELASRFTARAAEYVARAGDERRAIELLARIQEPWSAVRRASDEIAALLLRLGELRAAAIRWRELGGPPPEARAIVPFRGDELAALADPSRVHAIEFARASELPWTVVDTAAVVRDPARRTLRVRSGDAAPAALSLPLAWDGGPLVVTVELTIEHIEYGGSIGVGLRDASGRWPLSARVATVGGSGVFERRWFCADHWVRIDPDVPAERAEHVTITLAYSPATSGRRCFIASEDDTHGRLAEPLALAGPLFLDIGALAGSGAVPEPTVVDATVSRVELIGLSPGDADPRSPDERARALLIEGRVDEARTLLDTPTLRDRALLAAAFAERGRWSDAHALLTPLARLDDEALVELAPVLAARARELSPLLEPLLAARYLALEQRAFTVPTLMHYHERFAQELILRSFAGLDRGDPLDPEVAFTLLLARGRARRQLGDLAGARADLQRALGSDARGDVSSAAAELAQLLLHHGEPDAARAVLNDALARATDRRDAEFTLERVAALRPLLSAP
;
A
#
# COMPACT_ATOMS: atom_id res chain seq x y z
N PRO A 1 14.37 2.92 19.85
CA PRO A 1 14.46 3.00 21.34
C PRO A 1 15.62 3.93 21.72
N LEU A 2 15.60 4.45 22.94
CA LEU A 2 16.61 5.35 23.51
C LEU A 2 16.91 4.95 24.95
N ILE A 3 18.07 5.38 25.46
CA ILE A 3 18.46 5.16 26.86
C ILE A 3 18.78 6.52 27.47
N ALA A 4 18.19 6.82 28.62
CA ALA A 4 18.50 8.04 29.38
C ALA A 4 18.10 7.90 30.85
N ASP A 5 18.86 8.56 31.72
CA ASP A 5 18.51 8.83 33.12
C ASP A 5 17.55 10.04 33.17
N LEU A 6 16.25 9.78 33.14
CA LEU A 6 15.20 10.81 33.01
C LEU A 6 15.01 11.64 34.29
N ASP A 7 15.33 11.08 35.46
CA ASP A 7 15.14 11.69 36.78
C ASP A 7 16.45 12.07 37.50
N GLY A 8 17.61 11.79 36.89
CA GLY A 8 18.92 12.14 37.43
C GLY A 8 19.32 11.28 38.63
N ASP A 9 18.73 10.09 38.78
CA ASP A 9 18.99 9.18 39.91
C ASP A 9 20.18 8.26 39.66
N GLY A 10 20.83 8.37 38.50
CA GLY A 10 21.95 7.55 38.05
C GLY A 10 21.52 6.22 37.43
N HIS A 11 20.22 5.97 37.22
CA HIS A 11 19.69 4.76 36.64
C HIS A 11 19.03 5.02 35.28
N ASP A 12 19.68 4.49 34.24
CA ASP A 12 19.16 4.54 32.89
C ASP A 12 17.80 3.84 32.74
N ALA A 13 16.87 4.52 32.07
CA ALA A 13 15.62 3.96 31.60
C ALA A 13 15.66 3.73 30.08
N LEU A 14 15.03 2.65 29.61
CA LEU A 14 14.80 2.38 28.20
C LEU A 14 13.49 3.05 27.76
N ILE A 15 13.56 3.97 26.81
CA ILE A 15 12.39 4.58 26.18
C ILE A 15 12.17 3.92 24.81
N ALA A 16 10.99 3.36 24.60
CA ALA A 16 10.67 2.67 23.36
C ALA A 16 9.27 3.00 22.86
N SER A 17 9.16 3.21 21.55
CA SER A 17 7.88 3.22 20.85
C SER A 17 7.56 1.81 20.39
N PHE A 18 6.30 1.41 20.57
CA PHE A 18 5.78 0.15 20.09
C PHE A 18 4.81 0.46 18.95
N GLY A 19 5.25 0.08 17.76
CA GLY A 19 4.68 0.54 16.49
C GLY A 19 3.28 0.01 16.18
N ALA A 20 2.87 0.31 14.94
CA ALA A 20 1.56 0.00 14.40
C ALA A 20 1.15 -1.48 14.56
N TRP A 21 -0.17 -1.72 14.58
CA TRP A 21 -0.87 -3.01 14.69
C TRP A 21 -0.96 -3.65 16.07
N ARG A 22 0.03 -3.46 16.95
CA ARG A 22 -0.02 -4.06 18.30
C ARG A 22 -0.59 -3.09 19.33
N THR A 23 0.08 -1.97 19.60
CA THR A 23 -0.24 -1.15 20.79
C THR A 23 -0.21 0.37 20.62
N TYR A 24 0.53 0.94 19.66
CA TYR A 24 0.58 2.40 19.37
C TYR A 24 0.91 3.28 20.59
N ASP A 25 1.93 2.88 21.35
CA ASP A 25 2.33 3.56 22.58
C ASP A 25 3.82 3.86 22.67
N VAL A 26 4.16 4.77 23.58
CA VAL A 26 5.52 5.01 24.07
C VAL A 26 5.57 4.50 25.51
N ARG A 27 6.65 3.78 25.84
CA ARG A 27 6.90 3.22 27.18
C ARG A 27 8.25 3.67 27.71
N VAL A 28 8.30 3.88 29.01
CA VAL A 28 9.52 3.96 29.80
C VAL A 28 9.63 2.65 30.56
N LEU A 29 10.75 1.96 30.38
CA LEU A 29 11.04 0.67 31.00
C LEU A 29 12.27 0.81 31.88
N ARG A 30 12.20 0.32 33.12
CA ARG A 30 13.33 0.29 34.04
C ARG A 30 13.74 -1.15 34.37
N PRO A 31 15.04 -1.40 34.62
CA PRO A 31 15.50 -2.71 35.10
C PRO A 31 14.87 -3.07 36.44
N ARG A 32 14.43 -4.33 36.56
CA ARG A 32 13.99 -4.95 37.82
C ARG A 32 14.51 -6.39 37.87
N GLY A 33 15.64 -6.58 38.55
CA GLY A 33 16.37 -7.85 38.49
C GLY A 33 16.81 -8.14 37.05
N ASP A 34 16.48 -9.32 36.54
CA ASP A 34 16.82 -9.75 35.17
C ASP A 34 15.74 -9.38 34.12
N ALA A 35 14.73 -8.58 34.50
CA ALA A 35 13.61 -8.20 33.63
C ALA A 35 13.47 -6.68 33.50
N LEU A 36 12.71 -6.23 32.49
CA LEU A 36 12.31 -4.84 32.33
C LEU A 36 10.86 -4.67 32.81
N GLU A 37 10.62 -3.69 33.67
CA GLU A 37 9.28 -3.31 34.13
C GLU A 37 8.85 -2.00 33.46
N ILE A 38 7.62 -1.94 32.96
CA ILE A 38 7.03 -0.69 32.43
C ILE A 38 6.73 0.23 33.63
N THR A 39 7.42 1.38 33.69
CA THR A 39 7.25 2.38 34.75
C THR A 39 6.38 3.54 34.32
N ALA A 40 6.34 3.88 33.02
CA ALA A 40 5.41 4.85 32.47
C ALA A 40 4.99 4.48 31.04
N ARG A 41 3.77 4.84 30.64
CA ARG A 41 3.24 4.55 29.29
C ARG A 41 2.29 5.65 28.80
N ARG A 42 2.23 5.84 27.48
CA ARG A 42 1.20 6.65 26.82
C ARG A 42 0.88 6.13 25.43
N GLU A 43 -0.42 6.01 25.14
CA GLU A 43 -0.93 5.87 23.79
C GLU A 43 -0.75 7.18 23.00
N THR A 44 -0.03 7.08 21.90
CA THR A 44 0.36 8.24 21.09
C THR A 44 -0.05 8.11 19.64
N GLY A 45 -0.24 6.88 19.12
CA GLY A 45 -0.44 6.63 17.70
C GLY A 45 0.85 6.13 17.05
N ASN A 46 0.99 6.33 15.73
CA ASN A 46 2.16 5.84 15.00
C ASN A 46 3.37 6.73 15.26
N VAL A 47 4.29 6.26 16.10
CA VAL A 47 5.53 6.95 16.45
C VAL A 47 6.68 6.39 15.64
N ASN A 48 7.23 7.21 14.75
CA ASN A 48 8.35 6.80 13.89
C ASN A 48 9.71 7.23 14.45
N ALA A 49 9.76 8.23 15.32
CA ALA A 49 11.00 8.69 15.90
C ALA A 49 10.81 9.23 17.33
N LEU A 50 11.84 9.02 18.14
CA LEU A 50 11.93 9.46 19.53
C LEU A 50 13.25 10.22 19.69
N CYS A 51 13.28 11.17 20.60
CA CYS A 51 14.51 11.79 21.04
C CYS A 51 14.41 12.24 22.51
N VAL A 52 15.54 12.41 23.20
CA VAL A 52 15.59 12.98 24.56
C VAL A 52 16.08 14.42 24.47
N LEU A 53 15.26 15.35 24.96
CA LEU A 53 15.49 16.79 24.92
C LEU A 53 15.96 17.26 26.30
N ARG A 54 17.08 17.99 26.34
CA ARG A 54 17.56 18.68 27.54
C ARG A 54 16.85 20.02 27.74
N ARG A 55 16.33 20.25 28.95
CA ARG A 55 15.71 21.51 29.37
C ARG A 55 16.74 22.48 29.97
N PRO A 56 16.42 23.79 30.05
CA PRO A 56 17.31 24.79 30.67
C PRO A 56 17.67 24.51 32.14
N ASP A 57 16.80 23.79 32.86
CA ASP A 57 17.02 23.38 34.25
C ASP A 57 17.84 22.07 34.36
N GLY A 58 18.27 21.51 33.24
CA GLY A 58 19.01 20.24 33.16
C GLY A 58 18.12 19.00 33.15
N ALA A 59 16.80 19.14 33.36
CA ALA A 59 15.88 18.01 33.31
C ALA A 59 15.73 17.48 31.88
N LEU A 60 15.48 16.17 31.76
CA LEU A 60 15.29 15.51 30.47
C LEU A 60 13.80 15.31 30.16
N ARG A 61 13.47 15.36 28.88
CA ARG A 61 12.10 15.20 28.37
C ARG A 61 12.09 14.34 27.13
N ILE A 62 10.99 13.63 26.89
CA ILE A 62 10.88 12.76 25.73
C ILE A 62 10.18 13.53 24.60
N ALA A 63 10.88 13.73 23.48
CA ALA A 63 10.29 14.24 22.25
C ALA A 63 9.84 13.06 21.37
N VAL A 64 8.63 13.17 20.81
CA VAL A 64 7.99 12.12 20.03
C VAL A 64 7.50 12.70 18.71
N ALA A 65 7.98 12.17 17.59
CA ALA A 65 7.44 12.49 16.26
C ALA A 65 6.40 11.44 15.88
N LYS A 66 5.15 11.90 15.77
CA LYS A 66 3.98 11.07 15.53
C LYS A 66 3.31 11.47 14.22
N ASP A 67 2.93 10.50 13.41
CA ASP A 67 2.11 10.75 12.23
C ASP A 67 0.75 10.03 12.27
N ASP A 68 -0.07 10.31 11.26
CA ASP A 68 -1.41 9.72 11.07
C ASP A 68 -1.37 8.55 10.08
N LEU A 69 -0.20 7.93 9.87
CA LEU A 69 -0.12 6.69 9.12
C LEU A 69 -0.64 5.53 9.95
N TRP A 70 -1.08 4.47 9.27
CA TRP A 70 -1.46 3.20 9.90
C TRP A 70 -2.62 3.32 10.88
N ALA A 71 -3.75 3.83 10.41
CA ALA A 71 -4.97 3.89 11.20
C ALA A 71 -5.37 2.49 11.72
N ASN A 72 -5.89 2.42 12.94
CA ASN A 72 -6.23 1.15 13.58
C ASN A 72 -7.49 1.29 14.43
N ARG A 73 -8.61 0.78 13.90
CA ARG A 73 -9.92 0.84 14.58
C ARG A 73 -9.98 0.03 15.87
N ARG A 74 -9.13 -0.99 16.03
CA ARG A 74 -9.05 -1.78 17.26
C ARG A 74 -8.39 -0.98 18.38
N VAL A 75 -7.37 -0.18 18.03
CA VAL A 75 -6.62 0.62 19.00
C VAL A 75 -7.32 1.96 19.26
N PHE A 76 -7.80 2.60 18.20
CA PHE A 76 -8.48 3.90 18.22
C PHE A 76 -9.86 3.78 17.54
N PRO A 77 -10.93 3.48 18.30
CA PRO A 77 -12.26 3.25 17.74
C PRO A 77 -12.87 4.45 17.01
N GLU A 78 -12.51 5.66 17.44
CA GLU A 78 -13.04 6.90 16.86
C GLU A 78 -12.21 7.35 15.65
N PRO A 79 -12.85 7.81 14.55
CA PRO A 79 -12.14 8.43 13.43
C PRO A 79 -11.28 9.62 13.90
N PRO A 80 -10.09 9.84 13.31
CA PRO A 80 -9.51 9.16 12.14
C PRO A 80 -8.83 7.81 12.45
N HIS A 81 -9.02 7.23 13.64
CA HIS A 81 -8.44 5.96 14.08
C HIS A 81 -6.91 5.96 14.20
N THR A 82 -6.29 7.12 14.38
CA THR A 82 -4.82 7.28 14.49
C THR A 82 -4.38 7.78 15.87
N GLY A 83 -5.31 7.93 16.81
CA GLY A 83 -5.05 8.49 18.13
C GLY A 83 -4.99 10.03 18.12
N PRO A 84 -4.21 10.65 19.04
CA PRO A 84 -3.97 12.09 19.05
C PRO A 84 -3.44 12.63 17.71
N SER A 85 -3.61 13.93 17.41
CA SER A 85 -3.26 14.51 16.08
C SER A 85 -1.78 14.33 15.69
N ALA A 86 -1.45 14.18 14.40
CA ALA A 86 -0.04 14.14 13.96
C ALA A 86 0.76 15.40 14.32
N GLY A 87 2.04 15.24 14.64
CA GLY A 87 2.94 16.33 15.00
C GLY A 87 4.06 15.88 15.94
N VAL A 88 4.69 16.85 16.60
CA VAL A 88 5.70 16.59 17.63
C VAL A 88 5.10 16.80 19.01
N TYR A 89 5.27 15.82 19.88
CA TYR A 89 4.85 15.84 21.27
C TYR A 89 6.06 15.88 22.18
N LEU A 90 5.95 16.69 23.23
CA LEU A 90 6.86 16.72 24.36
C LEU A 90 6.19 16.03 25.55
N LEU A 91 6.82 14.98 26.07
CA LEU A 91 6.26 14.12 27.11
C LEU A 91 7.12 14.14 28.39
N ASP A 92 6.44 14.33 29.53
CA ASP A 92 7.04 14.26 30.87
C ASP A 92 6.57 13.00 31.61
N PRO A 93 7.47 12.30 32.33
CA PRO A 93 7.07 11.22 33.24
C PRO A 93 6.27 11.75 34.42
N GLU A 94 5.02 11.28 34.57
CA GLU A 94 4.14 11.58 35.71
C GLU A 94 3.62 10.26 36.33
N GLY A 95 4.41 9.72 37.26
CA GLY A 95 4.13 8.42 37.88
C GLY A 95 4.03 7.32 36.82
N PRO A 96 2.90 6.59 36.72
CA PRO A 96 2.71 5.51 35.73
C PRO A 96 2.38 6.00 34.32
N SER A 97 2.27 7.32 34.09
CA SER A 97 1.81 7.90 32.83
C SER A 97 2.86 8.82 32.20
N LEU A 98 2.76 9.04 30.88
CA LEU A 98 3.49 10.13 30.21
C LEU A 98 2.50 11.27 29.90
N ALA A 99 2.69 12.40 30.57
CA ALA A 99 1.87 13.59 30.38
C ALA A 99 2.37 14.40 29.17
N VAL A 100 1.45 15.06 28.45
CA VAL A 100 1.82 15.93 27.33
C VAL A 100 2.13 17.31 27.88
N ALA A 101 3.41 17.68 27.86
CA ALA A 101 3.87 19.01 28.22
C ALA A 101 3.55 20.02 27.11
N SER A 102 3.82 19.66 25.85
CA SER A 102 3.46 20.47 24.69
C SER A 102 3.26 19.62 23.43
N TYR A 103 2.53 20.20 22.47
CA TYR A 103 2.26 19.61 21.16
C TYR A 103 2.40 20.67 20.08
N THR A 104 3.10 20.31 19.00
CA THR A 104 3.32 21.20 17.85
C THR A 104 2.89 20.50 16.57
N PRO A 105 1.86 21.01 15.86
CA PRO A 105 1.47 20.48 14.57
C PRO A 105 2.56 20.77 13.52
N ILE A 106 2.83 19.79 12.67
CA ILE A 106 3.71 19.98 11.50
C ILE A 106 2.82 20.13 10.28
N THR A 107 3.05 21.15 9.45
CA THR A 107 2.27 21.40 8.22
C THR A 107 3.19 21.80 7.07
N LEU A 108 3.15 21.06 5.97
CA LEU A 108 3.96 21.34 4.77
C LEU A 108 3.24 22.21 3.72
N SER A 109 1.91 22.32 3.77
CA SER A 109 1.14 23.16 2.85
C SER A 109 -0.11 23.72 3.51
N PRO A 110 -0.43 25.02 3.31
CA PRO A 110 -1.68 25.61 3.81
C PRO A 110 -2.95 25.14 3.06
N ARG A 111 -2.83 24.49 1.90
CA ARG A 111 -3.96 24.28 0.96
C ARG A 111 -4.57 22.89 0.91
N ALA A 112 -3.99 21.94 1.64
CA ALA A 112 -4.58 20.67 2.02
C ALA A 112 -3.55 20.06 2.97
N ALA A 113 -3.98 19.33 4.00
CA ALA A 113 -3.07 18.47 4.74
C ALA A 113 -3.01 17.13 3.97
N PRO A 114 -2.05 16.90 3.05
CA PRO A 114 -1.70 15.51 2.79
C PRO A 114 -1.28 14.94 4.15
N GLN A 115 -1.73 13.73 4.47
CA GLN A 115 -1.19 12.99 5.61
C GLN A 115 0.33 13.06 5.51
N LEU A 116 0.98 13.52 6.58
CA LEU A 116 2.42 13.69 6.61
C LEU A 116 3.05 12.41 7.12
N ARG A 117 4.24 12.09 6.60
CA ARG A 117 5.14 11.12 7.22
C ARG A 117 6.23 11.88 7.95
N LEU A 118 6.37 11.60 9.24
CA LEU A 118 7.49 12.10 10.05
C LEU A 118 8.39 10.89 10.30
N HIS A 119 9.62 10.85 9.79
CA HIS A 119 10.46 9.64 9.85
C HIS A 119 11.82 9.85 10.52
N LYS A 120 12.16 11.09 10.87
CA LYS A 120 13.38 11.42 11.63
C LYS A 120 13.09 12.51 12.65
N LEU A 121 13.62 12.32 13.85
CA LEU A 121 13.62 13.28 14.94
C LEU A 121 15.01 13.26 15.58
N GLU A 122 15.68 14.40 15.59
CA GLU A 122 16.98 14.58 16.26
C GLU A 122 16.90 15.76 17.22
N CYS A 123 17.63 15.69 18.34
CA CYS A 123 17.78 16.79 19.28
C CYS A 123 19.26 17.08 19.48
N ALA A 124 19.63 18.36 19.44
CA ALA A 124 20.90 18.85 19.95
C ALA A 124 20.87 20.37 20.08
N ASP A 125 21.83 20.90 20.83
CA ASP A 125 22.12 22.33 20.92
C ASP A 125 22.82 22.82 19.64
N LEU A 126 22.04 23.39 18.72
CA LEU A 126 22.51 23.84 17.40
C LEU A 126 22.94 25.31 17.40
N ASP A 127 22.58 26.08 18.43
CA ASP A 127 22.92 27.50 18.54
C ASP A 127 23.90 27.84 19.67
N GLY A 128 24.18 26.88 20.55
CA GLY A 128 25.19 26.93 21.61
C GLY A 128 24.66 27.56 22.90
N ASP A 129 23.35 27.74 23.04
CA ASP A 129 22.73 28.34 24.22
C ASP A 129 22.48 27.33 25.35
N GLY A 130 22.87 26.06 25.16
CA GLY A 130 22.72 24.97 26.10
C GLY A 130 21.35 24.30 26.05
N ARG A 131 20.47 24.68 25.12
CA ARG A 131 19.15 24.09 24.92
C ARG A 131 19.13 23.29 23.63
N ASP A 132 18.45 22.15 23.66
CA ASP A 132 18.31 21.39 22.43
C ASP A 132 17.23 22.00 21.51
N GLU A 133 17.56 22.13 20.24
CA GLU A 133 16.60 22.25 19.15
C GLU A 133 16.15 20.86 18.66
N LEU A 134 14.96 20.80 18.06
CA LEU A 134 14.45 19.59 17.43
C LEU A 134 14.49 19.73 15.91
N LEU A 135 15.04 18.74 15.22
CA LEU A 135 14.96 18.61 13.77
C LEU A 135 14.03 17.47 13.39
N VAL A 136 13.05 17.77 12.55
CA VAL A 136 12.06 16.82 12.05
C VAL A 136 12.15 16.73 10.53
N SER A 137 12.31 15.52 10.01
CA SER A 137 12.12 15.25 8.58
C SER A 137 10.66 14.94 8.30
N ALA A 138 10.01 15.79 7.52
CA ALA A 138 8.60 15.67 7.16
C ALA A 138 8.43 15.56 5.63
N ALA A 139 7.73 14.53 5.17
CA ALA A 139 7.39 14.37 3.77
C ALA A 139 5.87 14.20 3.61
N PRO A 140 5.26 14.64 2.50
CA PRO A 140 3.92 14.17 2.14
C PRO A 140 3.95 12.64 2.00
N ARG A 141 2.90 11.96 2.47
CA ARG A 141 2.79 10.48 2.47
C ARG A 141 3.04 9.82 1.09
N SER A 142 2.66 10.50 0.02
CA SER A 142 2.77 10.01 -1.37
C SER A 142 4.16 10.20 -2.00
N VAL A 143 5.11 10.79 -1.27
CA VAL A 143 6.40 11.19 -1.82
C VAL A 143 7.52 10.39 -1.15
N HIS A 144 8.53 9.99 -1.95
CA HIS A 144 9.72 9.31 -1.46
C HIS A 144 10.51 10.18 -0.47
N ASP A 145 11.15 9.56 0.53
CA ASP A 145 11.88 10.23 1.62
C ASP A 145 12.95 11.24 1.12
N ASP A 146 13.51 11.05 -0.07
CA ASP A 146 14.47 11.95 -0.71
C ASP A 146 13.94 13.37 -1.00
N LEU A 147 12.63 13.58 -0.87
CA LEU A 147 11.96 14.87 -1.04
C LEU A 147 11.40 15.43 0.29
N ALA A 148 11.79 14.85 1.42
CA ALA A 148 11.41 15.34 2.73
C ALA A 148 11.90 16.78 2.96
N SER A 149 11.03 17.58 3.55
CA SER A 149 11.36 18.91 4.07
C SER A 149 11.89 18.78 5.50
N THR A 150 12.95 19.52 5.80
CA THR A 150 13.43 19.66 7.17
C THR A 150 12.62 20.74 7.89
N VAL A 151 12.15 20.44 9.10
CA VAL A 151 11.49 21.39 10.00
C VAL A 151 12.30 21.49 11.28
N LEU A 152 12.77 22.69 11.59
CA LEU A 152 13.43 23.03 12.85
C LEU A 152 12.38 23.51 13.84
N LEU A 153 12.29 22.88 15.01
CA LEU A 153 11.46 23.35 16.12
C LEU A 153 12.37 23.92 17.20
N ARG A 154 12.16 25.19 17.53
CA ARG A 154 12.91 25.89 18.57
C ARG A 154 12.04 26.15 19.78
N SER A 155 12.60 25.94 20.97
CA SER A 155 11.93 26.26 22.23
C SER A 155 11.74 27.76 22.41
N GLY A 156 10.49 28.19 22.54
CA GLY A 156 10.03 29.54 22.85
C GLY A 156 9.87 29.78 24.36
N VAL A 157 9.10 30.81 24.72
CA VAL A 157 8.80 31.13 26.12
C VAL A 157 7.70 30.19 26.64
N GLY A 158 7.95 29.46 27.73
CA GLY A 158 6.94 28.62 28.38
C GLY A 158 6.68 27.27 27.72
N ASP A 159 7.74 26.59 27.24
CA ASP A 159 7.71 25.25 26.62
C ASP A 159 6.97 25.15 25.26
N GLU A 160 6.57 26.28 24.67
CA GLU A 160 6.05 26.34 23.30
C GLU A 160 7.18 26.07 22.28
N LEU A 161 6.92 25.28 21.24
CA LEU A 161 7.88 25.09 20.15
C LEU A 161 7.44 25.86 18.90
N HIS A 162 8.35 26.66 18.34
CA HIS A 162 8.14 27.38 17.08
C HIS A 162 8.73 26.62 15.90
N ALA A 163 7.90 26.34 14.89
CA ALA A 163 8.30 25.59 13.70
C ALA A 163 8.83 26.51 12.59
N LEU A 164 10.04 26.22 12.13
CA LEU A 164 10.73 26.87 11.02
C LEU A 164 11.00 25.83 9.93
N ARG A 165 10.41 26.01 8.75
CA ARG A 165 10.65 25.13 7.60
C ARG A 165 11.92 25.53 6.86
N LEU A 166 12.83 24.58 6.68
CA LEU A 166 14.08 24.74 5.95
C LEU A 166 13.94 24.13 4.55
N GLU A 167 13.55 24.95 3.58
CA GLU A 167 13.35 24.53 2.19
C GLU A 167 14.65 24.16 1.49
N GLY A 168 14.65 23.05 0.76
CA GLY A 168 15.79 22.61 -0.05
C GLY A 168 16.92 21.94 0.74
N LEU A 169 16.81 21.84 2.07
CA LEU A 169 17.71 21.06 2.93
C LEU A 169 17.10 19.70 3.21
N ARG A 170 17.80 18.64 2.81
CA ARG A 170 17.35 17.24 2.91
C ARG A 170 18.28 16.43 3.81
N ASN A 171 17.73 15.35 4.36
CA ASN A 171 18.46 14.35 5.16
C ASN A 171 19.37 14.96 6.23
N PRO A 172 18.84 15.84 7.11
CA PRO A 172 19.61 16.44 8.18
C PRO A 172 20.19 15.35 9.07
N VAL A 173 21.48 15.44 9.40
CA VAL A 173 22.14 14.59 10.42
C VAL A 173 22.93 15.51 11.33
N ILE A 174 22.65 15.45 12.63
CA ILE A 174 23.42 16.16 13.65
C ILE A 174 24.72 15.39 13.92
N ALA A 175 25.84 16.09 13.96
CA ALA A 175 27.14 15.53 14.31
C ALA A 175 27.99 16.55 15.08
N GLU A 176 28.85 16.06 15.96
CA GLU A 176 29.92 16.85 16.57
C GLU A 176 31.18 16.65 15.73
N ILE A 177 31.54 17.64 14.92
CA ILE A 177 32.60 17.53 13.92
C ILE A 177 33.86 18.25 14.41
N ASP A 178 33.72 19.38 15.10
CA ASP A 178 34.85 20.18 15.60
C ASP A 178 35.20 19.93 17.08
N GLY A 179 34.43 19.10 17.77
CA GLY A 179 34.66 18.74 19.18
C GLY A 179 34.22 19.80 20.19
N ALA A 180 33.37 20.73 19.77
CA ALA A 180 32.77 21.74 20.63
C ALA A 180 31.26 21.87 20.35
N THR A 181 30.55 22.52 21.28
CA THR A 181 29.20 23.03 21.01
C THR A 181 29.27 24.43 20.39
N PRO A 182 28.30 24.83 19.56
CA PRO A 182 27.12 24.08 19.11
C PRO A 182 27.44 22.91 18.16
N TYR A 183 26.54 21.93 18.10
CA TYR A 183 26.64 20.80 17.16
C TYR A 183 26.43 21.25 15.72
N GLU A 184 27.13 20.61 14.78
CA GLU A 184 26.99 20.88 13.36
C GLU A 184 25.91 20.02 12.70
N LEU A 185 25.35 20.55 11.60
CA LEU A 185 24.31 19.90 10.83
C LEU A 185 24.80 19.52 9.43
N PHE A 186 24.87 18.22 9.17
CA PHE A 186 25.08 17.71 7.82
C PHE A 186 23.76 17.70 7.04
N VAL A 187 23.71 18.34 5.87
CA VAL A 187 22.53 18.43 5.01
C VAL A 187 22.87 18.21 3.55
N GLN A 188 21.88 17.82 2.75
CA GLN A 188 21.99 17.75 1.29
C GLN A 188 21.18 18.86 0.62
N THR A 189 21.79 19.51 -0.38
CA THR A 189 21.15 20.48 -1.28
C THR A 189 21.35 20.04 -2.74
N GLY A 190 20.31 19.46 -3.35
CA GLY A 190 20.46 18.83 -4.67
C GLY A 190 21.46 17.67 -4.60
N GLU A 191 22.53 17.72 -5.40
CA GLU A 191 23.59 16.71 -5.42
C GLU A 191 24.78 17.05 -4.49
N GLN A 192 24.73 18.19 -3.80
CA GLN A 192 25.82 18.66 -2.94
C GLN A 192 25.50 18.41 -1.46
N SER A 193 26.51 18.04 -0.69
CA SER A 193 26.44 17.91 0.76
C SER A 193 27.10 19.10 1.44
N TRP A 194 26.52 19.55 2.54
CA TRP A 194 26.97 20.69 3.33
C TRP A 194 27.04 20.33 4.80
N VAL A 195 28.00 20.93 5.50
CA VAL A 195 28.03 20.97 6.97
C VAL A 195 27.73 22.40 7.38
N LEU A 196 26.60 22.59 8.06
CA LEU A 196 26.19 23.89 8.61
C LEU A 196 26.71 24.01 10.04
N GLY A 197 27.17 25.19 10.42
CA GLY A 197 27.86 25.42 11.70
C GLY A 197 29.39 25.34 11.58
N ALA A 198 29.91 24.54 10.64
CA ALA A 198 31.34 24.42 10.37
C ALA A 198 31.85 25.52 9.41
N GLY A 199 32.11 26.72 9.95
CA GLY A 199 32.82 27.80 9.26
C GLY A 199 31.95 28.96 8.74
N ALA A 200 32.55 29.85 7.94
CA ALA A 200 31.97 31.15 7.57
C ALA A 200 31.31 31.20 6.18
N GLN A 201 31.33 30.10 5.42
CA GLN A 201 30.74 30.06 4.07
C GLN A 201 29.22 30.11 4.15
N GLN A 202 28.60 31.02 3.39
CA GLN A 202 27.14 31.11 3.31
C GLN A 202 26.57 30.18 2.23
N LEU A 203 25.48 29.49 2.56
CA LEU A 203 24.71 28.71 1.59
C LEU A 203 24.05 29.66 0.58
N ALA A 204 24.25 29.42 -0.72
CA ALA A 204 23.57 30.19 -1.75
C ALA A 204 22.05 29.97 -1.67
N PRO A 205 21.22 31.02 -1.78
CA PRO A 205 19.77 30.86 -1.77
C PRO A 205 19.32 29.98 -2.94
N ALA A 206 18.45 29.00 -2.67
CA ALA A 206 17.90 28.13 -3.69
C ALA A 206 17.19 28.96 -4.78
N PRO A 207 17.42 28.70 -6.07
CA PRO A 207 16.73 29.40 -7.14
C PRO A 207 15.23 29.12 -7.05
N ARG A 208 14.42 30.14 -6.75
CA ARG A 208 12.96 30.04 -6.87
C ARG A 208 12.64 29.80 -8.34
N ARG A 209 12.08 28.64 -8.67
CA ARG A 209 11.64 28.30 -10.02
C ARG A 209 10.34 29.05 -10.36
N ALA A 210 10.41 30.38 -10.46
CA ALA A 210 9.32 31.18 -10.99
C ALA A 210 9.21 30.90 -12.49
N LEU A 211 8.03 30.51 -12.97
CA LEU A 211 7.76 30.52 -14.41
C LEU A 211 7.92 31.96 -14.89
N THR A 212 8.77 32.17 -15.88
CA THR A 212 8.83 33.45 -16.58
C THR A 212 7.53 33.58 -17.37
N ALA A 213 6.71 34.59 -17.04
CA ALA A 213 5.47 34.87 -17.77
C ALA A 213 5.79 35.02 -19.27
N ALA A 214 5.03 34.32 -20.13
CA ALA A 214 5.30 34.36 -21.55
C ALA A 214 5.01 35.76 -22.12
N ALA A 215 5.85 36.20 -23.06
CA ALA A 215 5.63 37.45 -23.78
C ALA A 215 4.26 37.44 -24.48
N THR A 216 3.62 38.61 -24.51
CA THR A 216 2.33 38.77 -25.22
C THR A 216 2.50 38.35 -26.69
N PRO A 217 1.61 37.51 -27.23
CA PRO A 217 1.69 37.06 -28.62
C PRO A 217 1.66 38.23 -29.60
N ALA A 218 2.49 38.16 -30.65
CA ALA A 218 2.39 39.06 -31.79
C ALA A 218 1.02 38.90 -32.48
N GLY A 219 0.42 40.02 -32.91
CA GLY A 219 -0.92 40.06 -33.52
C GLY A 219 -2.08 40.11 -32.52
N LEU A 220 -1.82 40.10 -31.20
CA LEU A 220 -2.84 40.34 -30.19
C LEU A 220 -2.95 41.85 -29.89
N ASP A 221 -3.65 42.59 -30.74
CA ASP A 221 -3.67 44.06 -30.68
C ASP A 221 -4.73 44.61 -29.70
N ASP A 222 -5.82 43.87 -29.47
CA ASP A 222 -6.90 44.25 -28.57
C ASP A 222 -6.38 44.39 -27.10
N PRO A 223 -6.47 45.59 -26.49
CA PRO A 223 -6.02 45.82 -25.11
C PRO A 223 -6.69 44.92 -24.06
N ALA A 224 -7.98 44.62 -24.21
CA ALA A 224 -8.73 43.79 -23.27
C ALA A 224 -8.29 42.32 -23.36
N LEU A 225 -8.06 41.81 -24.57
CA LEU A 225 -7.52 40.45 -24.75
C LEU A 225 -6.08 40.33 -24.25
N ARG A 226 -5.25 41.37 -24.45
CA ARG A 226 -3.89 41.42 -23.88
C ARG A 226 -3.88 41.35 -22.36
N GLU A 227 -4.78 42.07 -21.69
CA GLU A 227 -4.86 42.01 -20.22
C GLU A 227 -5.33 40.65 -19.72
N ARG A 228 -6.30 40.03 -20.40
CA ARG A 228 -6.72 38.66 -20.10
C ARG A 228 -5.58 37.64 -20.26
N TRP A 229 -4.79 37.74 -21.33
CA TRP A 229 -3.57 36.93 -21.52
C TRP A 229 -2.59 37.11 -20.36
N ARG A 230 -2.25 38.37 -20.01
CA ARG A 230 -1.33 38.66 -18.90
C ARG A 230 -1.84 38.13 -17.57
N ARG A 231 -3.15 38.23 -17.32
CA ARG A 231 -3.77 37.67 -16.12
C ARG A 231 -3.61 36.15 -16.07
N ALA A 232 -3.90 35.44 -17.16
CA ALA A 232 -3.74 33.99 -17.22
C ALA A 232 -2.28 33.56 -16.99
N GLU A 233 -1.31 34.23 -17.64
CA GLU A 233 0.12 33.97 -17.43
C GLU A 233 0.56 34.26 -15.98
N ARG A 234 0.04 35.31 -15.33
CA ARG A 234 0.33 35.59 -13.91
C ARG A 234 -0.24 34.51 -12.99
N LEU A 235 -1.46 34.02 -13.27
CA LEU A 235 -2.06 32.92 -12.51
C LEU A 235 -1.21 31.64 -12.65
N ALA A 236 -0.81 31.30 -13.87
CA ALA A 236 0.07 30.17 -14.13
C ALA A 236 1.44 30.33 -13.45
N ALA A 237 2.01 31.54 -13.42
CA ALA A 237 3.26 31.82 -12.71
C ALA A 237 3.16 31.65 -11.19
N LEU A 238 1.95 31.73 -10.63
CA LEU A 238 1.63 31.43 -9.23
C LEU A 238 1.26 29.95 -9.02
N GLY A 239 1.34 29.10 -10.05
CA GLY A 239 0.95 27.69 -9.99
C GLY A 239 -0.56 27.43 -10.04
N LEU A 240 -1.38 28.44 -10.38
CA LEU A 240 -2.85 28.33 -10.45
C LEU A 240 -3.31 27.86 -11.82
N PHE A 241 -2.85 26.68 -12.25
CA PHE A 241 -3.05 26.17 -13.62
C PHE A 241 -4.51 25.89 -13.96
N GLU A 242 -5.27 25.29 -13.04
CA GLU A 242 -6.70 24.99 -13.22
C GLU A 242 -7.54 26.25 -13.46
N VAL A 243 -7.13 27.38 -12.89
CA VAL A 243 -7.81 28.67 -13.07
C VAL A 243 -7.30 29.38 -14.33
N ALA A 244 -6.03 29.21 -14.68
CA ALA A 244 -5.44 29.82 -15.86
C ALA A 244 -5.91 29.15 -17.17
N ALA A 245 -6.12 27.83 -17.18
CA ALA A 245 -6.51 27.07 -18.37
C ALA A 245 -7.85 27.51 -18.98
N PRO A 246 -8.96 27.66 -18.22
CA PRO A 246 -10.22 28.17 -18.76
C PRO A 246 -10.10 29.56 -19.37
N VAL A 247 -9.30 30.45 -18.76
CA VAL A 247 -9.07 31.80 -19.31
C VAL A 247 -8.38 31.74 -20.68
N MET A 248 -7.45 30.79 -20.87
CA MET A 248 -6.82 30.56 -22.18
C MET A 248 -7.79 29.98 -23.20
N LEU A 249 -8.69 29.07 -22.80
CA LEU A 249 -9.72 28.53 -23.68
C LEU A 249 -10.74 29.59 -24.10
N ASP A 250 -11.14 30.48 -23.19
CA ASP A 250 -12.00 31.62 -23.51
C ASP A 250 -11.33 32.55 -24.53
N LEU A 251 -10.04 32.83 -24.34
CA LEU A 251 -9.26 33.62 -25.30
C LEU A 251 -9.21 32.94 -26.68
N ALA A 252 -9.03 31.62 -26.72
CA ALA A 252 -9.03 30.85 -27.96
C ALA A 252 -10.36 30.96 -28.72
N GLY A 253 -11.49 31.00 -28.00
CA GLY A 253 -12.83 31.14 -28.59
C GLY A 253 -13.15 32.54 -29.10
N ILE A 254 -12.49 33.59 -28.60
CA ILE A 254 -12.82 35.00 -28.90
C ILE A 254 -11.90 35.62 -29.96
N VAL A 255 -10.63 35.20 -30.04
CA VAL A 255 -9.58 35.92 -30.80
C VAL A 255 -9.80 35.96 -32.31
N GLY A 256 -10.65 35.09 -32.89
CA GLY A 256 -11.04 35.10 -34.30
C GLY A 256 -9.94 34.78 -35.32
N VAL A 257 -8.67 34.78 -34.90
CA VAL A 257 -7.49 34.48 -35.71
C VAL A 257 -7.06 33.02 -35.45
N PRO A 258 -7.08 32.13 -36.45
CA PRO A 258 -6.78 30.70 -36.26
C PRO A 258 -5.42 30.42 -35.60
N GLU A 259 -4.37 31.16 -35.96
CA GLU A 259 -3.03 31.01 -35.38
C GLU A 259 -3.00 31.32 -33.88
N LEU A 260 -3.73 32.36 -33.46
CA LEU A 260 -3.82 32.76 -32.06
C LEU A 260 -4.73 31.80 -31.28
N ALA A 261 -5.83 31.35 -31.87
CA ALA A 261 -6.73 30.36 -31.27
C ALA A 261 -5.99 29.04 -30.99
N SER A 262 -5.21 28.54 -31.95
CA SER A 262 -4.39 27.34 -31.78
C SER A 262 -3.28 27.54 -30.74
N ARG A 263 -2.65 28.72 -30.68
CA ARG A 263 -1.66 29.04 -29.65
C ARG A 263 -2.26 29.08 -28.24
N PHE A 264 -3.44 29.67 -28.08
CA PHE A 264 -4.14 29.72 -26.80
C PHE A 264 -4.64 28.34 -26.36
N THR A 265 -5.14 27.53 -27.30
CA THR A 265 -5.53 26.14 -27.04
C THR A 265 -4.34 25.29 -26.58
N ALA A 266 -3.19 25.39 -27.26
CA ALA A 266 -1.97 24.70 -26.84
C ALA A 266 -1.50 25.15 -25.44
N ARG A 267 -1.56 26.46 -25.16
CA ARG A 267 -1.18 26.99 -23.83
C ARG A 267 -2.14 26.52 -22.73
N ALA A 268 -3.44 26.42 -23.02
CA ALA A 268 -4.41 25.83 -22.11
C ALA A 268 -4.10 24.36 -21.84
N ALA A 269 -3.78 23.59 -22.88
CA ALA A 269 -3.39 22.18 -22.74
C ALA A 269 -2.14 22.02 -21.87
N GLU A 270 -1.12 22.87 -22.01
CA GLU A 270 0.06 22.86 -21.13
C GLU A 270 -0.33 23.09 -19.66
N TYR A 271 -1.22 24.03 -19.38
CA TYR A 271 -1.71 24.28 -18.03
C TYR A 271 -2.49 23.10 -17.48
N VAL A 272 -3.37 22.49 -18.27
CA VAL A 272 -4.12 21.30 -17.88
C VAL A 272 -3.17 20.13 -17.59
N ALA A 273 -2.16 19.89 -18.44
CA ALA A 273 -1.15 18.86 -18.18
C ALA A 273 -0.34 19.15 -16.90
N ARG A 274 -0.02 20.42 -16.61
CA ARG A 274 0.68 20.81 -15.36
C ARG A 274 -0.21 20.73 -14.12
N ALA A 275 -1.52 20.77 -14.29
CA ALA A 275 -2.48 20.48 -13.24
C ALA A 275 -2.61 18.96 -12.97
N GLY A 276 -2.00 18.11 -13.79
CA GLY A 276 -2.04 16.65 -13.65
C GLY A 276 -3.11 15.96 -14.49
N ASP A 277 -3.69 16.62 -15.50
CA ASP A 277 -4.69 16.02 -16.39
C ASP A 277 -4.15 15.90 -17.83
N GLU A 278 -3.18 15.02 -18.04
CA GLU A 278 -2.57 14.80 -19.35
C GLU A 278 -3.59 14.31 -20.40
N ARG A 279 -4.60 13.53 -20.00
CA ARG A 279 -5.66 13.03 -20.89
C ARG A 279 -6.45 14.19 -21.49
N ARG A 280 -6.91 15.12 -20.66
CA ARG A 280 -7.61 16.30 -21.15
C ARG A 280 -6.71 17.22 -21.95
N ALA A 281 -5.43 17.32 -21.60
CA ALA A 281 -4.47 18.07 -22.41
C ALA A 281 -4.32 17.47 -23.82
N ILE A 282 -4.26 16.14 -23.96
CA ILE A 282 -4.25 15.45 -25.26
C ILE A 282 -5.52 15.78 -26.05
N GLU A 283 -6.69 15.71 -25.42
CA GLU A 283 -7.97 16.06 -26.07
C GLU A 283 -7.99 17.52 -26.58
N LEU A 284 -7.44 18.46 -25.81
CA LEU A 284 -7.36 19.86 -26.20
C LEU A 284 -6.41 20.05 -27.39
N LEU A 285 -5.23 19.43 -27.35
CA LEU A 285 -4.26 19.49 -28.44
C LEU A 285 -4.81 18.87 -29.72
N ALA A 286 -5.59 17.78 -29.62
CA ALA A 286 -6.23 17.13 -30.76
C ALA A 286 -7.27 18.03 -31.47
N ARG A 287 -7.76 19.09 -30.83
CA ARG A 287 -8.66 20.09 -31.46
C ARG A 287 -7.94 21.05 -32.40
N ILE A 288 -6.61 21.13 -32.34
CA ILE A 288 -5.82 22.00 -33.21
C ILE A 288 -5.76 21.35 -34.59
N GLN A 289 -6.49 21.91 -35.56
CA GLN A 289 -6.57 21.41 -36.94
C GLN A 289 -5.83 22.29 -37.95
N GLU A 290 -5.59 23.57 -37.63
CA GLU A 290 -4.86 24.51 -38.48
C GLU A 290 -4.10 25.57 -37.64
N PRO A 291 -3.05 26.21 -38.20
CA PRO A 291 -2.34 25.83 -39.43
C PRO A 291 -1.51 24.54 -39.22
N TRP A 292 -1.05 23.89 -40.31
CA TRP A 292 -0.28 22.62 -40.24
C TRP A 292 0.93 22.68 -39.29
N SER A 293 1.59 23.83 -39.16
CA SER A 293 2.70 24.04 -38.22
C SER A 293 2.28 24.00 -36.74
N ALA A 294 1.03 24.36 -36.43
CA ALA A 294 0.43 24.19 -35.11
C ALA A 294 0.01 22.73 -34.89
N VAL A 295 -0.60 22.08 -35.90
CA VAL A 295 -0.94 20.64 -35.84
C VAL A 295 0.30 19.79 -35.57
N ARG A 296 1.40 20.03 -36.29
CA ARG A 296 2.66 19.30 -36.10
C ARG A 296 3.19 19.41 -34.68
N ARG A 297 3.14 20.62 -34.09
CA ARG A 297 3.57 20.86 -32.70
C ARG A 297 2.62 20.19 -31.69
N ALA A 298 1.31 20.30 -31.92
CA ALA A 298 0.31 19.66 -31.08
C ALA A 298 0.46 18.13 -31.09
N SER A 299 0.69 17.52 -32.26
CA SER A 299 0.95 16.08 -32.38
C SER A 299 2.22 15.63 -31.67
N ASP A 300 3.27 16.46 -31.68
CA ASP A 300 4.50 16.16 -30.93
C ASP A 300 4.26 16.23 -29.41
N GLU A 301 3.55 17.25 -28.94
CA GLU A 301 3.19 17.39 -27.54
C GLU A 301 2.26 16.26 -27.08
N ILE A 302 1.31 15.83 -27.92
CA ILE A 302 0.50 14.63 -27.70
C ILE A 302 1.40 13.40 -27.54
N ALA A 303 2.38 13.18 -28.42
CA ALA A 303 3.29 12.05 -28.30
C ALA A 303 4.10 12.09 -26.99
N ALA A 304 4.55 13.27 -26.56
CA ALA A 304 5.23 13.46 -25.30
C ALA A 304 4.33 13.20 -24.08
N LEU A 305 3.05 13.59 -24.12
CA LEU A 305 2.07 13.29 -23.07
C LEU A 305 1.73 11.80 -23.02
N LEU A 306 1.56 11.15 -24.17
CA LEU A 306 1.36 9.70 -24.26
C LEU A 306 2.52 8.92 -23.64
N LEU A 307 3.77 9.35 -23.85
CA LEU A 307 4.92 8.77 -23.16
C LEU A 307 4.84 8.91 -21.63
N ARG A 308 4.32 10.03 -21.12
CA ARG A 308 4.18 10.26 -19.67
C ARG A 308 3.11 9.35 -19.08
N LEU A 309 2.03 9.11 -19.84
CA LEU A 309 0.95 8.18 -19.50
C LEU A 309 1.35 6.69 -19.67
N GLY A 310 2.57 6.38 -20.10
CA GLY A 310 3.01 5.01 -20.36
C GLY A 310 2.45 4.40 -21.64
N GLU A 311 1.78 5.17 -22.51
CA GLU A 311 1.28 4.72 -23.81
C GLU A 311 2.37 4.74 -24.88
N LEU A 312 3.42 3.96 -24.64
CA LEU A 312 4.67 4.00 -25.42
C LEU A 312 4.45 3.71 -26.90
N ARG A 313 3.58 2.74 -27.23
CA ARG A 313 3.25 2.40 -28.62
C ARG A 313 2.48 3.53 -29.31
N ALA A 314 1.50 4.13 -28.64
CA ALA A 314 0.74 5.24 -29.20
C ALA A 314 1.65 6.45 -29.49
N ALA A 315 2.54 6.77 -28.54
CA ALA A 315 3.57 7.79 -28.73
C ALA A 315 4.50 7.47 -29.91
N ALA A 316 4.96 6.22 -30.03
CA ALA A 316 5.83 5.77 -31.12
C ALA A 316 5.15 5.87 -32.49
N ILE A 317 3.88 5.49 -32.60
CA ILE A 317 3.07 5.63 -33.83
C ILE A 317 2.98 7.11 -34.22
N ARG A 318 2.66 7.99 -33.26
CA ARG A 318 2.59 9.44 -33.50
C ARG A 318 3.91 10.01 -33.97
N TRP A 319 5.03 9.68 -33.34
CA TRP A 319 6.32 10.15 -33.83
C TRP A 319 6.71 9.58 -35.18
N ARG A 320 6.36 8.33 -35.48
CA ARG A 320 6.58 7.77 -36.81
C ARG A 320 5.82 8.57 -37.89
N GLU A 321 4.57 8.95 -37.62
CA GLU A 321 3.78 9.83 -38.51
C GLU A 321 4.44 11.21 -38.72
N LEU A 322 5.18 11.71 -37.73
CA LEU A 322 5.88 13.00 -37.75
C LEU A 322 7.30 12.95 -38.34
N GLY A 323 7.82 11.76 -38.67
CA GLY A 323 9.22 11.57 -39.11
C GLY A 323 10.24 11.54 -37.95
N GLY A 324 9.79 11.24 -36.74
CA GLY A 324 10.58 11.11 -35.51
C GLY A 324 10.40 12.25 -34.50
N PRO A 325 10.92 12.09 -33.27
CA PRO A 325 10.86 13.13 -32.25
C PRO A 325 11.75 14.32 -32.62
N PRO A 326 11.33 15.57 -32.29
CA PRO A 326 12.13 16.76 -32.50
C PRO A 326 13.40 16.74 -31.65
N PRO A 327 14.43 17.53 -32.01
CA PRO A 327 15.71 17.53 -31.31
C PRO A 327 15.60 17.75 -29.79
N GLU A 328 14.68 18.62 -29.37
CA GLU A 328 14.42 18.96 -27.97
C GLU A 328 13.82 17.78 -27.19
N ALA A 329 12.95 16.99 -27.84
CA ALA A 329 12.34 15.81 -27.22
C ALA A 329 13.33 14.64 -27.13
N ARG A 330 14.28 14.51 -28.08
CA ARG A 330 15.23 13.37 -28.15
C ARG A 330 16.05 13.16 -26.88
N ALA A 331 16.32 14.21 -26.11
CA ALA A 331 17.02 14.09 -24.83
C ALA A 331 16.17 13.44 -23.73
N ILE A 332 14.84 13.43 -23.89
CA ILE A 332 13.87 12.99 -22.88
C ILE A 332 13.18 11.68 -23.32
N VAL A 333 13.11 11.43 -24.63
CA VAL A 333 12.66 10.15 -25.19
C VAL A 333 13.66 9.06 -24.83
N PRO A 334 13.24 7.99 -24.13
CA PRO A 334 14.14 6.87 -23.76
C PRO A 334 14.58 6.02 -24.94
N PHE A 335 13.80 6.06 -26.03
CA PHE A 335 13.95 5.21 -27.18
C PHE A 335 14.61 5.98 -28.30
N ARG A 336 15.55 5.34 -28.99
CA ARG A 336 16.10 5.86 -30.24
C ARG A 336 15.05 5.80 -31.36
N GLY A 337 15.31 6.51 -32.47
CA GLY A 337 14.35 6.61 -33.57
C GLY A 337 14.03 5.26 -34.23
N ASP A 338 15.03 4.38 -34.34
CA ASP A 338 14.89 2.99 -34.78
C ASP A 338 14.10 2.14 -33.77
N GLU A 339 14.32 2.32 -32.48
CA GLU A 339 13.53 1.65 -31.44
C GLU A 339 12.05 2.10 -31.46
N LEU A 340 11.77 3.39 -31.64
CA LEU A 340 10.40 3.88 -31.82
C LEU A 340 9.75 3.29 -33.07
N ALA A 341 10.49 3.18 -34.18
CA ALA A 341 9.97 2.55 -35.39
C ALA A 341 9.59 1.08 -35.14
N ALA A 342 10.43 0.35 -34.39
CA ALA A 342 10.15 -1.01 -33.96
C ALA A 342 8.91 -1.11 -33.05
N LEU A 343 8.75 -0.21 -32.06
CA LEU A 343 7.57 -0.18 -31.20
C LEU A 343 6.28 0.13 -31.97
N ALA A 344 6.36 0.91 -33.04
CA ALA A 344 5.22 1.26 -33.88
C ALA A 344 4.88 0.20 -34.94
N ASP A 345 5.71 -0.83 -35.12
CA ASP A 345 5.52 -1.88 -36.12
C ASP A 345 4.42 -2.87 -35.65
N PRO A 346 3.27 -2.94 -36.35
CA PRO A 346 2.19 -3.86 -35.97
C PRO A 346 2.60 -5.33 -36.03
N SER A 347 3.60 -5.71 -36.82
CA SER A 347 4.07 -7.10 -36.93
C SER A 347 4.84 -7.59 -35.71
N ARG A 348 5.32 -6.66 -34.88
CA ARG A 348 6.00 -6.94 -33.60
C ARG A 348 5.06 -7.02 -32.41
N VAL A 349 3.76 -6.82 -32.62
CA VAL A 349 2.74 -6.82 -31.56
C VAL A 349 2.10 -8.21 -31.47
N HIS A 350 2.13 -8.80 -30.30
CA HIS A 350 1.43 -10.04 -29.97
C HIS A 350 0.40 -9.77 -28.87
N ALA A 351 -0.88 -9.82 -29.22
CA ALA A 351 -1.98 -9.66 -28.28
C ALA A 351 -2.51 -11.04 -27.86
N ILE A 352 -2.62 -11.25 -26.56
CA ILE A 352 -3.17 -12.46 -25.95
C ILE A 352 -4.57 -12.13 -25.45
N GLU A 353 -5.56 -12.81 -26.01
CA GLU A 353 -6.95 -12.75 -25.59
C GLU A 353 -7.36 -14.07 -24.94
N PHE A 354 -8.15 -14.02 -23.86
CA PHE A 354 -8.59 -15.21 -23.13
C PHE A 354 -9.92 -15.79 -23.63
N ALA A 355 -10.32 -15.46 -24.87
CA ALA A 355 -11.59 -15.90 -25.47
C ALA A 355 -11.62 -17.37 -25.89
N ARG A 356 -10.47 -17.99 -26.18
CA ARG A 356 -10.34 -19.42 -26.52
C ARG A 356 -9.33 -20.12 -25.60
N ALA A 357 -9.40 -21.45 -25.53
CA ALA A 357 -8.37 -22.22 -24.84
C ALA A 357 -7.04 -21.79 -25.46
N SER A 358 -6.15 -21.21 -24.63
CA SER A 358 -4.94 -20.63 -25.19
C SER A 358 -4.07 -21.80 -25.64
N GLU A 359 -3.80 -21.89 -26.95
CA GLU A 359 -2.72 -22.73 -27.48
C GLU A 359 -1.35 -22.30 -26.95
N LEU A 360 -1.32 -21.17 -26.23
CA LEU A 360 -0.14 -20.62 -25.60
C LEU A 360 0.40 -21.55 -24.48
N PRO A 361 1.73 -21.64 -24.38
CA PRO A 361 2.42 -22.53 -23.46
C PRO A 361 2.45 -22.02 -22.01
N TRP A 362 1.33 -21.52 -21.47
CA TRP A 362 1.24 -21.14 -20.06
C TRP A 362 1.56 -22.33 -19.15
N THR A 363 2.48 -22.12 -18.21
CA THR A 363 2.72 -23.00 -17.08
C THR A 363 1.88 -22.49 -15.92
N VAL A 364 1.05 -23.38 -15.38
CA VAL A 364 0.24 -23.10 -14.20
C VAL A 364 1.06 -23.43 -12.97
N VAL A 365 1.49 -22.39 -12.27
CA VAL A 365 2.29 -22.53 -11.05
C VAL A 365 1.35 -22.79 -9.86
N ASP A 366 0.22 -22.09 -9.82
CA ASP A 366 -0.81 -22.28 -8.79
C ASP A 366 -2.20 -22.50 -9.43
N THR A 367 -2.67 -23.74 -9.42
CA THR A 367 -3.98 -24.13 -9.94
C THR A 367 -5.16 -23.71 -9.07
N ALA A 368 -4.95 -23.47 -7.77
CA ALA A 368 -5.98 -22.93 -6.89
C ALA A 368 -6.31 -21.49 -7.28
N ALA A 369 -5.29 -20.80 -7.81
CA ALA A 369 -5.30 -19.39 -8.07
C ALA A 369 -5.78 -18.99 -9.45
N VAL A 370 -6.15 -19.90 -10.35
CA VAL A 370 -6.49 -19.48 -11.72
C VAL A 370 -7.73 -20.19 -12.23
N VAL A 371 -8.68 -19.40 -12.75
CA VAL A 371 -9.87 -19.88 -13.43
C VAL A 371 -10.09 -19.05 -14.68
N ARG A 372 -10.34 -19.71 -15.81
CA ARG A 372 -10.67 -19.02 -17.04
C ARG A 372 -12.18 -18.84 -17.17
N ASP A 373 -12.62 -17.62 -17.49
CA ASP A 373 -14.01 -17.33 -17.83
C ASP A 373 -14.13 -17.09 -19.35
N PRO A 374 -14.52 -18.12 -20.12
CA PRO A 374 -14.65 -17.97 -21.57
C PRO A 374 -15.81 -17.06 -21.98
N ALA A 375 -16.84 -16.89 -21.14
CA ALA A 375 -17.98 -16.03 -21.44
C ALA A 375 -17.58 -14.56 -21.34
N ARG A 376 -16.79 -14.21 -20.32
CA ARG A 376 -16.24 -12.86 -20.15
C ARG A 376 -14.95 -12.62 -20.94
N ARG A 377 -14.35 -13.68 -21.50
CA ARG A 377 -13.04 -13.65 -22.19
C ARG A 377 -11.91 -13.16 -21.28
N THR A 378 -11.94 -13.58 -20.03
CA THR A 378 -10.98 -13.15 -19.02
C THR A 378 -10.34 -14.32 -18.29
N LEU A 379 -9.26 -14.01 -17.59
CA LEU A 379 -8.59 -14.93 -16.69
C LEU A 379 -8.70 -14.39 -15.27
N ARG A 380 -9.42 -15.11 -14.41
CA ARG A 380 -9.52 -14.78 -12.99
C ARG A 380 -8.32 -15.37 -12.26
N VAL A 381 -7.60 -14.53 -11.53
CA VAL A 381 -6.47 -14.88 -10.69
C VAL A 381 -6.87 -14.68 -9.23
N ARG A 382 -7.03 -15.78 -8.49
CA ARG A 382 -7.27 -15.79 -7.06
C ARG A 382 -6.04 -16.26 -6.28
N SER A 383 -5.00 -15.43 -6.19
CA SER A 383 -3.74 -15.86 -5.58
C SER A 383 -3.83 -15.90 -4.05
N GLY A 384 -3.30 -16.98 -3.47
CA GLY A 384 -2.76 -16.94 -2.10
C GLY A 384 -1.24 -16.82 -2.16
N ASP A 385 -0.63 -16.07 -1.25
CA ASP A 385 0.82 -15.75 -1.25
C ASP A 385 1.78 -16.97 -1.19
N ALA A 386 1.27 -18.20 -1.23
CA ALA A 386 2.04 -19.44 -1.22
C ALA A 386 2.98 -19.60 -2.43
N ALA A 387 2.66 -18.99 -3.58
CA ALA A 387 3.51 -19.00 -4.77
C ALA A 387 3.72 -17.57 -5.31
N PRO A 388 4.94 -17.18 -5.69
CA PRO A 388 5.19 -15.83 -6.21
C PRO A 388 4.54 -15.60 -7.57
N ALA A 389 4.35 -16.65 -8.39
CA ALA A 389 3.62 -16.57 -9.65
C ALA A 389 2.43 -17.54 -9.60
N ALA A 390 1.28 -17.14 -10.16
CA ALA A 390 0.17 -18.05 -10.41
C ALA A 390 0.29 -18.67 -11.82
N LEU A 391 0.79 -17.88 -12.77
CA LEU A 391 0.99 -18.24 -14.18
C LEU A 391 2.36 -17.78 -14.65
N SER A 392 2.94 -18.57 -15.54
CA SER A 392 4.19 -18.23 -16.22
C SER A 392 4.07 -18.54 -17.71
N LEU A 393 4.53 -17.65 -18.59
CA LEU A 393 4.58 -17.86 -20.04
C LEU A 393 6.04 -17.71 -20.50
N PRO A 394 6.67 -18.75 -21.08
CA PRO A 394 7.98 -18.58 -21.70
C PRO A 394 7.89 -17.61 -22.87
N LEU A 395 8.88 -16.73 -22.99
CA LEU A 395 8.95 -15.71 -24.03
C LEU A 395 10.23 -15.82 -24.85
N ALA A 396 10.10 -15.70 -26.16
CA ALA A 396 11.19 -15.42 -27.07
C ALA A 396 11.34 -13.90 -27.24
N TRP A 397 12.56 -13.40 -27.02
CA TRP A 397 12.92 -11.99 -27.16
C TRP A 397 13.83 -11.79 -28.37
N ASP A 398 13.50 -10.84 -29.24
CA ASP A 398 14.27 -10.53 -30.44
C ASP A 398 15.53 -9.69 -30.20
N GLY A 399 15.81 -9.32 -28.94
CA GLY A 399 16.94 -8.47 -28.54
C GLY A 399 16.72 -6.96 -28.76
N GLY A 400 15.57 -6.56 -29.34
CA GLY A 400 15.17 -5.19 -29.55
C GLY A 400 14.41 -4.57 -28.37
N PRO A 401 13.84 -3.36 -28.53
CA PRO A 401 13.01 -2.76 -27.51
C PRO A 401 11.79 -3.63 -27.25
N LEU A 402 11.40 -3.74 -25.98
CA LEU A 402 10.22 -4.49 -25.58
C LEU A 402 9.26 -3.66 -24.73
N VAL A 403 7.99 -4.00 -24.84
CA VAL A 403 6.91 -3.49 -24.00
C VAL A 403 5.97 -4.65 -23.65
N VAL A 404 5.58 -4.73 -22.40
CA VAL A 404 4.52 -5.61 -21.91
C VAL A 404 3.45 -4.75 -21.29
N THR A 405 2.24 -4.83 -21.80
CA THR A 405 1.07 -4.14 -21.24
C THR A 405 0.05 -5.18 -20.79
N VAL A 406 -0.38 -5.09 -19.54
CA VAL A 406 -1.41 -5.97 -18.97
C VAL A 406 -2.53 -5.13 -18.38
N GLU A 407 -3.74 -5.42 -18.84
CA GLU A 407 -4.97 -4.86 -18.30
C GLU A 407 -5.57 -5.86 -17.32
N LEU A 408 -5.77 -5.42 -16.08
CA LEU A 408 -6.40 -6.21 -15.04
C LEU A 408 -7.39 -5.38 -14.23
N THR A 409 -8.37 -6.04 -13.63
CA THR A 409 -9.31 -5.44 -12.68
C THR A 409 -9.13 -6.13 -11.35
N ILE A 410 -8.74 -5.39 -10.31
CA ILE A 410 -8.62 -5.91 -8.95
C ILE A 410 -10.01 -5.81 -8.32
N GLU A 411 -10.67 -6.94 -8.07
CA GLU A 411 -11.99 -6.97 -7.41
C GLU A 411 -11.86 -6.94 -5.89
N HIS A 412 -10.87 -7.67 -5.37
CA HIS A 412 -10.62 -7.83 -3.95
C HIS A 412 -9.14 -8.02 -3.66
N ILE A 413 -8.63 -7.44 -2.57
CA ILE A 413 -7.24 -7.65 -2.14
C ILE A 413 -7.15 -7.55 -0.60
N GLU A 414 -6.91 -8.68 0.06
CA GLU A 414 -6.79 -8.76 1.53
C GLU A 414 -5.47 -8.20 2.04
N TYR A 415 -5.38 -7.89 3.34
CA TYR A 415 -4.13 -7.48 3.99
C TYR A 415 -2.98 -8.44 3.68
N GLY A 416 -1.83 -7.90 3.27
CA GLY A 416 -0.64 -8.68 2.94
C GLY A 416 -0.63 -9.22 1.51
N GLY A 417 -1.80 -9.33 0.88
CA GLY A 417 -1.98 -9.83 -0.47
C GLY A 417 -1.39 -8.90 -1.53
N SER A 418 -0.99 -9.49 -2.65
CA SER A 418 -0.47 -8.77 -3.80
C SER A 418 -0.86 -9.40 -5.13
N ILE A 419 -0.90 -8.58 -6.18
CA ILE A 419 -1.04 -8.99 -7.57
C ILE A 419 -0.17 -8.11 -8.45
N GLY A 420 0.54 -8.72 -9.38
CA GLY A 420 1.48 -8.05 -10.25
C GLY A 420 1.79 -8.82 -11.52
N VAL A 421 2.57 -8.14 -12.35
CA VAL A 421 3.10 -8.64 -13.62
C VAL A 421 4.60 -8.41 -13.65
N GLY A 422 5.36 -9.40 -14.10
CA GLY A 422 6.81 -9.30 -14.15
C GLY A 422 7.44 -10.17 -15.23
N LEU A 423 8.56 -9.70 -15.78
CA LEU A 423 9.45 -10.49 -16.59
C LEU A 423 10.50 -11.12 -15.69
N ARG A 424 10.44 -12.44 -15.55
CA ARG A 424 11.42 -13.25 -14.82
C ARG A 424 12.56 -13.65 -15.75
N ASP A 425 13.79 -13.51 -15.28
CA ASP A 425 14.98 -13.97 -15.99
C ASP A 425 15.35 -15.42 -15.60
N ALA A 426 16.40 -15.95 -16.23
CA ALA A 426 16.93 -17.29 -15.92
C ALA A 426 17.45 -17.45 -14.48
N SER A 427 17.75 -16.35 -13.77
CA SER A 427 18.15 -16.38 -12.36
C SER A 427 16.97 -16.47 -11.40
N GLY A 428 15.73 -16.42 -11.92
CA GLY A 428 14.51 -16.44 -11.13
C GLY A 428 14.13 -15.09 -10.53
N ARG A 429 14.83 -14.02 -10.90
CA ARG A 429 14.51 -12.65 -10.46
C ARG A 429 13.58 -11.98 -11.44
N TRP A 430 12.85 -10.96 -10.99
CA TRP A 430 12.00 -10.11 -11.82
C TRP A 430 12.65 -8.74 -12.05
N PRO A 431 13.65 -8.63 -12.95
CA PRO A 431 14.33 -7.36 -13.24
C PRO A 431 13.39 -6.27 -13.78
N LEU A 432 12.23 -6.65 -14.30
CA LEU A 432 11.21 -5.74 -14.77
C LEU A 432 9.85 -6.23 -14.28
N SER A 433 9.28 -5.55 -13.28
CA SER A 433 7.98 -5.91 -12.72
C SER A 433 7.22 -4.70 -12.23
N ALA A 434 5.92 -4.89 -12.05
CA ALA A 434 5.06 -3.99 -11.31
C ALA A 434 4.03 -4.79 -10.53
N ARG A 435 3.62 -4.30 -9.36
CA ARG A 435 2.62 -4.96 -8.54
C ARG A 435 1.82 -3.97 -7.71
N VAL A 436 0.63 -4.40 -7.31
CA VAL A 436 -0.24 -3.75 -6.35
C VAL A 436 -0.32 -4.67 -5.14
N ALA A 437 0.01 -4.14 -3.97
CA ALA A 437 -0.09 -4.88 -2.72
C ALA A 437 -0.83 -4.07 -1.68
N THR A 438 -1.43 -4.74 -0.71
CA THR A 438 -2.05 -4.10 0.44
C THR A 438 -1.23 -4.34 1.69
N VAL A 439 -1.12 -3.28 2.48
CA VAL A 439 -0.59 -3.31 3.83
C VAL A 439 -1.58 -2.57 4.72
N GLY A 440 -1.43 -2.60 6.03
CA GLY A 440 -2.40 -1.97 6.93
C GLY A 440 -2.95 -2.94 7.96
N GLY A 441 -4.22 -2.77 8.33
CA GLY A 441 -4.86 -3.67 9.29
C GLY A 441 -6.05 -3.05 10.01
N SER A 442 -6.84 -3.89 10.69
CA SER A 442 -8.02 -3.46 11.46
C SER A 442 -9.09 -2.72 10.63
N GLY A 443 -9.33 -3.16 9.39
CA GLY A 443 -10.35 -2.63 8.48
C GLY A 443 -9.98 -1.31 7.79
N VAL A 444 -8.71 -0.90 7.86
CA VAL A 444 -8.17 0.23 7.10
C VAL A 444 -6.87 -0.23 6.42
N PHE A 445 -6.86 -0.22 5.08
CA PHE A 445 -5.72 -0.71 4.31
C PHE A 445 -5.11 0.41 3.48
N GLU A 446 -3.79 0.34 3.33
CA GLU A 446 -3.07 1.10 2.32
C GLU A 446 -2.86 0.20 1.11
N ARG A 447 -3.23 0.70 -0.07
CA ARG A 447 -2.87 0.07 -1.34
C ARG A 447 -1.56 0.70 -1.81
N ARG A 448 -0.54 -0.13 -2.00
CA ARG A 448 0.80 0.26 -2.44
C ARG A 448 1.04 -0.24 -3.84
N TRP A 449 1.55 0.65 -4.66
CA TRP A 449 1.87 0.40 -6.06
C TRP A 449 3.37 0.36 -6.20
N PHE A 450 3.90 -0.67 -6.83
CA PHE A 450 5.34 -0.90 -6.93
C PHE A 450 5.76 -1.04 -8.39
N CYS A 451 6.88 -0.41 -8.73
CA CYS A 451 7.66 -0.71 -9.91
C CYS A 451 8.98 -1.34 -9.45
N ALA A 452 9.20 -2.60 -9.82
CA ALA A 452 10.20 -3.46 -9.17
C ALA A 452 9.99 -3.44 -7.64
N ASP A 453 11.04 -3.14 -6.88
CA ASP A 453 10.98 -3.05 -5.41
C ASP A 453 10.71 -1.62 -4.91
N HIS A 454 10.52 -0.65 -5.82
CA HIS A 454 10.25 0.75 -5.48
C HIS A 454 8.74 1.00 -5.47
N TRP A 455 8.24 1.46 -4.34
CA TRP A 455 6.87 1.96 -4.23
C TRP A 455 6.78 3.32 -4.96
N VAL A 456 5.76 3.46 -5.80
CA VAL A 456 5.54 4.66 -6.63
C VAL A 456 4.31 5.45 -6.20
N ARG A 457 3.36 4.81 -5.50
CA ARG A 457 2.16 5.42 -4.94
C ARG A 457 1.67 4.65 -3.71
N ILE A 458 1.02 5.37 -2.80
CA ILE A 458 0.24 4.81 -1.70
C ILE A 458 -1.14 5.45 -1.72
N ASP A 459 -2.18 4.63 -1.82
CA ASP A 459 -3.55 5.03 -1.55
C ASP A 459 -3.92 4.68 -0.11
N PRO A 460 -4.18 5.67 0.75
CA PRO A 460 -4.68 5.44 2.09
C PRO A 460 -6.14 4.95 2.07
N ASP A 461 -6.52 4.27 3.16
CA ASP A 461 -7.91 4.01 3.52
C ASP A 461 -8.75 3.33 2.44
N VAL A 462 -8.13 2.41 1.68
CA VAL A 462 -8.78 1.64 0.63
C VAL A 462 -9.37 0.36 1.24
N PRO A 463 -10.68 0.09 1.10
CA PRO A 463 -11.26 -1.18 1.55
C PRO A 463 -10.76 -2.33 0.68
N ALA A 464 -10.81 -3.56 1.19
CA ALA A 464 -10.37 -4.74 0.44
C ALA A 464 -11.21 -4.94 -0.83
N GLU A 465 -12.53 -4.72 -0.75
CA GLU A 465 -13.50 -4.81 -1.85
C GLU A 465 -13.65 -3.48 -2.61
N ARG A 466 -12.57 -3.03 -3.25
CA ARG A 466 -12.64 -1.91 -4.20
C ARG A 466 -12.20 -2.39 -5.57
N ALA A 467 -13.20 -2.61 -6.43
CA ALA A 467 -13.00 -2.82 -7.86
C ALA A 467 -12.20 -1.66 -8.45
N GLU A 468 -11.04 -1.96 -9.02
CA GLU A 468 -10.19 -0.97 -9.67
C GLU A 468 -9.60 -1.55 -10.95
N HIS A 469 -9.83 -0.85 -12.07
CA HIS A 469 -9.19 -1.16 -13.33
C HIS A 469 -7.76 -0.61 -13.32
N VAL A 470 -6.81 -1.47 -13.67
CA VAL A 470 -5.38 -1.20 -13.62
C VAL A 470 -4.74 -1.61 -14.93
N THR A 471 -3.95 -0.71 -15.52
CA THR A 471 -3.06 -1.01 -16.64
C THR A 471 -1.61 -0.97 -16.15
N ILE A 472 -0.92 -2.10 -16.24
CA ILE A 472 0.51 -2.21 -15.97
C ILE A 472 1.27 -2.21 -17.30
N THR A 473 2.20 -1.27 -17.47
CA THR A 473 3.08 -1.22 -18.64
C THR A 473 4.54 -1.30 -18.22
N LEU A 474 5.22 -2.35 -18.66
CA LEU A 474 6.63 -2.61 -18.44
C LEU A 474 7.38 -2.40 -19.75
N ALA A 475 8.52 -1.72 -19.73
CA ALA A 475 9.28 -1.46 -20.94
C ALA A 475 10.79 -1.49 -20.72
N TYR A 476 11.52 -1.84 -21.78
CA TYR A 476 12.98 -1.87 -21.78
C TYR A 476 13.55 -1.39 -23.12
N SER A 477 14.57 -0.54 -23.06
CA SER A 477 15.36 -0.06 -24.20
C SER A 477 16.77 -0.64 -24.13
N PRO A 478 17.16 -1.53 -25.05
CA PRO A 478 18.54 -2.00 -25.18
C PRO A 478 19.53 -0.87 -25.45
N ALA A 479 19.13 0.16 -26.22
CA ALA A 479 20.04 1.22 -26.62
C ALA A 479 20.48 2.13 -25.47
N THR A 480 19.66 2.22 -24.42
CA THR A 480 19.95 2.98 -23.20
C THR A 480 20.23 2.08 -22.00
N SER A 481 20.11 0.76 -22.16
CA SER A 481 20.04 -0.21 -21.06
C SER A 481 19.06 0.24 -19.98
N GLY A 482 17.92 0.82 -20.38
CA GLY A 482 16.99 1.48 -19.47
C GLY A 482 15.69 0.71 -19.29
N ARG A 483 15.31 0.44 -18.04
CA ARG A 483 13.97 -0.08 -17.70
C ARG A 483 12.99 1.03 -17.40
N ARG A 484 11.72 0.81 -17.71
CA ARG A 484 10.60 1.66 -17.29
C ARG A 484 9.40 0.84 -16.87
N CYS A 485 8.68 1.36 -15.89
CA CYS A 485 7.45 0.78 -15.40
C CYS A 485 6.43 1.89 -15.18
N PHE A 486 5.20 1.62 -15.61
CA PHE A 486 4.04 2.48 -15.46
C PHE A 486 2.91 1.63 -14.89
N ILE A 487 2.18 2.21 -13.93
CA ILE A 487 0.92 1.66 -13.47
C ILE A 487 -0.10 2.78 -13.53
N ALA A 488 -1.19 2.56 -14.25
CA ALA A 488 -2.29 3.52 -14.38
C ALA A 488 -3.56 2.89 -13.81
N SER A 489 -4.37 3.71 -13.12
CA SER A 489 -5.77 3.39 -12.84
C SER A 489 -6.69 4.40 -13.52
N GLU A 490 -8.01 4.25 -13.38
CA GLU A 490 -8.99 5.06 -14.13
C GLU A 490 -8.76 6.58 -14.02
N ASP A 491 -8.28 7.03 -12.86
CA ASP A 491 -8.19 8.46 -12.56
C ASP A 491 -6.80 9.08 -12.78
N ASP A 492 -5.71 8.29 -12.84
CA ASP A 492 -4.34 8.84 -12.83
C ASP A 492 -3.25 7.79 -13.20
N THR A 493 -2.06 8.25 -13.60
CA THR A 493 -0.88 7.42 -13.95
C THR A 493 0.20 7.57 -12.89
N HIS A 494 0.46 6.49 -12.17
CA HIS A 494 1.00 6.53 -10.80
C HIS A 494 2.47 6.18 -10.66
N GLY A 495 3.08 5.60 -11.69
CA GLY A 495 4.42 5.01 -11.60
C GLY A 495 5.34 5.44 -12.71
N ARG A 496 6.52 5.96 -12.37
CA ARG A 496 7.61 6.15 -13.32
C ARG A 496 8.95 5.85 -12.67
N LEU A 497 9.43 4.63 -12.91
CA LEU A 497 10.82 4.28 -12.66
C LEU A 497 11.60 4.37 -13.98
N ALA A 498 12.81 4.92 -13.94
CA ALA A 498 13.73 4.92 -15.08
C ALA A 498 15.15 4.65 -14.57
N GLU A 499 15.63 3.43 -14.76
CA GLU A 499 16.89 2.98 -14.18
C GLU A 499 17.69 2.14 -15.17
N PRO A 500 19.03 2.10 -15.02
CA PRO A 500 19.85 1.14 -15.73
C PRO A 500 19.45 -0.30 -15.38
N LEU A 501 19.33 -1.14 -16.40
CA LEU A 501 19.07 -2.57 -16.29
C LEU A 501 19.85 -3.30 -17.39
N ALA A 502 20.53 -4.39 -17.01
CA ALA A 502 21.01 -5.37 -17.98
C ALA A 502 19.98 -6.50 -18.06
N LEU A 503 19.29 -6.61 -19.19
CA LEU A 503 18.35 -7.69 -19.43
C LEU A 503 18.96 -8.71 -20.40
N ALA A 504 18.88 -9.99 -20.05
CA ALA A 504 19.30 -11.11 -20.88
C ALA A 504 18.24 -12.21 -20.84
N GLY A 505 18.06 -12.92 -21.96
CA GLY A 505 17.15 -14.07 -22.04
C GLY A 505 17.76 -15.35 -21.45
N PRO A 506 16.96 -16.42 -21.26
CA PRO A 506 15.52 -16.53 -21.52
C PRO A 506 14.65 -15.71 -20.56
N LEU A 507 13.46 -15.29 -21.02
CA LEU A 507 12.50 -14.50 -20.25
C LEU A 507 11.18 -15.25 -20.07
N PHE A 508 10.53 -15.02 -18.94
CA PHE A 508 9.20 -15.56 -18.64
C PHE A 508 8.28 -14.42 -18.18
N LEU A 509 7.07 -14.35 -18.73
CA LEU A 509 6.04 -13.46 -18.20
C LEU A 509 5.31 -14.15 -17.06
N ASP A 510 5.44 -13.61 -15.86
CA ASP A 510 4.75 -14.10 -14.67
C ASP A 510 3.60 -13.16 -14.28
N ILE A 511 2.47 -13.74 -13.89
CA ILE A 511 1.32 -13.05 -13.30
C ILE A 511 0.99 -13.73 -11.97
N GLY A 512 0.91 -12.97 -10.88
CA GLY A 512 0.69 -13.49 -9.52
C GLY A 512 1.08 -12.48 -8.45
N ALA A 513 1.38 -12.91 -7.23
CA ALA A 513 1.79 -12.02 -6.13
C ALA A 513 3.06 -11.21 -6.43
N LEU A 514 4.04 -11.86 -7.08
CA LEU A 514 5.38 -11.38 -7.43
C LEU A 514 6.12 -10.77 -6.24
N ALA A 515 7.01 -11.58 -5.65
CA ALA A 515 7.69 -11.31 -4.39
C ALA A 515 6.71 -11.11 -3.22
N GLY A 516 6.67 -12.08 -2.31
CA GLY A 516 5.85 -12.00 -1.10
C GLY A 516 6.14 -10.69 -0.38
N SER A 517 5.09 -10.03 0.14
CA SER A 517 5.22 -8.82 0.98
C SER A 517 6.12 -9.04 2.21
N GLY A 518 6.52 -10.29 2.48
CA GLY A 518 7.37 -10.70 3.60
C GLY A 518 6.70 -10.51 4.97
N ALA A 519 5.49 -9.95 4.99
CA ALA A 519 4.88 -9.39 6.17
C ALA A 519 3.92 -10.36 6.87
N VAL A 520 3.40 -11.37 6.17
CA VAL A 520 2.34 -12.25 6.68
C VAL A 520 2.60 -13.69 6.24
N PRO A 521 2.92 -14.62 7.17
CA PRO A 521 3.05 -16.03 6.86
C PRO A 521 1.71 -16.73 6.57
N GLU A 522 0.58 -16.12 6.93
CA GLU A 522 -0.76 -16.66 6.71
C GLU A 522 -1.26 -16.49 5.27
N PRO A 523 -2.18 -17.37 4.80
CA PRO A 523 -2.81 -17.21 3.49
C PRO A 523 -3.60 -15.89 3.42
N THR A 524 -3.32 -15.11 2.37
CA THR A 524 -4.06 -13.91 1.99
C THR A 524 -4.80 -14.19 0.69
N VAL A 525 -5.93 -13.55 0.45
CA VAL A 525 -6.66 -13.69 -0.83
C VAL A 525 -6.57 -12.41 -1.64
N VAL A 526 -6.16 -12.56 -2.89
CA VAL A 526 -6.36 -11.54 -3.92
C VAL A 526 -7.29 -12.09 -4.97
N ASP A 527 -8.21 -11.27 -5.49
CA ASP A 527 -9.10 -11.61 -6.57
C ASP A 527 -8.99 -10.56 -7.67
N ALA A 528 -8.40 -10.93 -8.79
CA ALA A 528 -8.19 -10.06 -9.93
C ALA A 528 -8.59 -10.75 -11.23
N THR A 529 -9.02 -9.96 -12.21
CA THR A 529 -9.39 -10.45 -13.53
C THR A 529 -8.49 -9.81 -14.58
N VAL A 530 -7.72 -10.62 -15.31
CA VAL A 530 -6.90 -10.18 -16.44
C VAL A 530 -7.74 -10.24 -17.72
N SER A 531 -7.87 -9.10 -18.39
CA SER A 531 -8.64 -8.98 -19.64
C SER A 531 -7.78 -9.06 -20.88
N ARG A 532 -6.55 -8.53 -20.83
CA ARG A 532 -5.67 -8.43 -22.00
C ARG A 532 -4.20 -8.44 -21.60
N VAL A 533 -3.38 -9.10 -22.42
CA VAL A 533 -1.92 -8.96 -22.41
C VAL A 533 -1.46 -8.57 -23.82
N GLU A 534 -0.70 -7.49 -23.94
CA GLU A 534 -0.06 -7.06 -25.18
C GLU A 534 1.47 -7.11 -25.01
N LEU A 535 2.15 -7.77 -25.94
CA LEU A 535 3.59 -7.94 -25.98
C LEU A 535 4.13 -7.25 -27.25
N ILE A 536 5.20 -6.47 -27.11
CA ILE A 536 5.90 -5.84 -28.23
C ILE A 536 7.37 -6.24 -28.15
N GLY A 537 7.93 -6.75 -29.25
CA GLY A 537 9.32 -7.27 -29.27
C GLY A 537 9.50 -8.60 -28.53
N LEU A 538 8.41 -9.15 -28.00
CA LEU A 538 8.33 -10.43 -27.32
C LEU A 538 7.26 -11.27 -28.01
N SER A 539 7.54 -12.55 -28.20
CA SER A 539 6.54 -13.53 -28.60
C SER A 539 6.51 -14.69 -27.61
N PRO A 540 5.40 -15.41 -27.49
CA PRO A 540 5.39 -16.68 -26.80
C PRO A 540 6.51 -17.57 -27.34
N GLY A 541 7.36 -18.07 -26.45
CA GLY A 541 8.41 -19.04 -26.77
C GLY A 541 7.86 -20.45 -26.77
N ASP A 542 8.66 -21.42 -27.20
CA ASP A 542 8.32 -22.83 -27.04
C ASP A 542 8.37 -23.19 -25.55
N ALA A 543 7.37 -23.95 -25.06
CA ALA A 543 7.51 -24.64 -23.78
C ALA A 543 8.14 -26.01 -23.98
N ASP A 544 8.86 -26.45 -22.96
CA ASP A 544 9.15 -27.87 -22.79
C ASP A 544 7.84 -28.69 -22.81
N PRO A 545 7.88 -29.95 -23.28
CA PRO A 545 6.71 -30.81 -23.26
C PRO A 545 6.14 -30.90 -21.85
N ARG A 546 4.90 -30.41 -21.67
CA ARG A 546 4.23 -30.43 -20.38
C ARG A 546 4.16 -31.86 -19.84
N SER A 547 4.56 -32.05 -18.59
CA SER A 547 4.32 -33.29 -17.86
C SER A 547 2.81 -33.60 -17.80
N PRO A 548 2.40 -34.86 -17.60
CA PRO A 548 0.98 -35.21 -17.42
C PRO A 548 0.29 -34.34 -16.36
N ASP A 549 0.97 -34.07 -15.25
CA ASP A 549 0.46 -33.24 -14.15
C ASP A 549 0.25 -31.78 -14.60
N GLU A 550 1.22 -31.16 -15.28
CA GLU A 550 1.06 -29.80 -15.80
C GLU A 550 -0.06 -29.70 -16.83
N ARG A 551 -0.23 -30.73 -17.66
CA ARG A 551 -1.37 -30.81 -18.59
C ARG A 551 -2.69 -30.92 -17.84
N ALA A 552 -2.77 -31.76 -16.81
CA ALA A 552 -3.96 -31.89 -15.99
C ALA A 552 -4.34 -30.56 -15.33
N ARG A 553 -3.35 -29.84 -14.79
CA ARG A 553 -3.50 -28.51 -14.20
C ARG A 553 -4.02 -27.47 -15.19
N ALA A 554 -3.46 -27.43 -16.40
CA ALA A 554 -3.98 -26.58 -17.47
C ALA A 554 -5.42 -26.93 -17.85
N LEU A 555 -5.75 -28.22 -17.94
CA LEU A 555 -7.11 -28.68 -18.21
C LEU A 555 -8.09 -28.28 -17.09
N LEU A 556 -7.67 -28.24 -15.82
CA LEU A 556 -8.51 -27.73 -14.73
C LEU A 556 -8.88 -26.26 -14.91
N ILE A 557 -7.94 -25.40 -15.31
CA ILE A 557 -8.21 -23.99 -15.63
C ILE A 557 -9.21 -23.86 -16.77
N GLU A 558 -9.11 -24.71 -17.78
CA GLU A 558 -10.02 -24.74 -18.92
C GLU A 558 -11.41 -25.31 -18.59
N GLY A 559 -11.62 -25.83 -17.37
CA GLY A 559 -12.82 -26.56 -17.03
C GLY A 559 -12.92 -27.92 -17.73
N ARG A 560 -11.82 -28.59 -18.06
CA ARG A 560 -11.82 -29.94 -18.62
C ARG A 560 -11.52 -30.96 -17.52
N VAL A 561 -12.35 -30.91 -16.48
CA VAL A 561 -12.14 -31.60 -15.19
C VAL A 561 -12.01 -33.12 -15.35
N ASP A 562 -12.83 -33.74 -16.21
CA ASP A 562 -12.77 -35.18 -16.44
C ASP A 562 -11.46 -35.61 -17.12
N GLU A 563 -10.98 -34.83 -18.09
CA GLU A 563 -9.72 -35.10 -18.76
C GLU A 563 -8.52 -34.86 -17.83
N ALA A 564 -8.56 -33.79 -17.04
CA ALA A 564 -7.56 -33.53 -16.01
C ALA A 564 -7.43 -34.70 -15.03
N ARG A 565 -8.57 -35.24 -14.56
CA ARG A 565 -8.59 -36.41 -13.67
C ARG A 565 -7.91 -37.62 -14.30
N THR A 566 -8.07 -37.86 -15.60
CA THR A 566 -7.45 -39.01 -16.28
C THR A 566 -5.94 -38.90 -16.44
N LEU A 567 -5.38 -37.70 -16.37
CA LEU A 567 -3.95 -37.47 -16.50
C LEU A 567 -3.20 -37.51 -15.16
N LEU A 568 -3.92 -37.42 -14.03
CA LEU A 568 -3.34 -37.44 -12.69
C LEU A 568 -3.33 -38.88 -12.16
N ASP A 569 -2.21 -39.57 -12.34
CA ASP A 569 -2.02 -40.95 -11.86
C ASP A 569 -1.99 -41.02 -10.32
N THR A 570 -1.29 -40.08 -9.68
CA THR A 570 -1.18 -39.96 -8.22
C THR A 570 -1.37 -38.51 -7.78
N PRO A 571 -2.62 -38.01 -7.74
CA PRO A 571 -2.87 -36.60 -7.43
C PRO A 571 -2.42 -36.26 -6.01
N THR A 572 -1.69 -35.15 -5.88
CA THR A 572 -1.30 -34.56 -4.59
C THR A 572 -2.53 -34.16 -3.78
N LEU A 573 -2.32 -33.84 -2.49
CA LEU A 573 -3.38 -33.33 -1.62
C LEU A 573 -4.07 -32.10 -2.24
N ARG A 574 -3.26 -31.14 -2.68
CA ARG A 574 -3.71 -29.95 -3.41
C ARG A 574 -4.47 -30.29 -4.69
N ASP A 575 -3.96 -31.20 -5.53
CA ASP A 575 -4.64 -31.57 -6.79
C ASP A 575 -6.02 -32.21 -6.51
N ARG A 576 -6.15 -33.03 -5.46
CA ARG A 576 -7.44 -33.62 -5.05
C ARG A 576 -8.44 -32.57 -4.59
N ALA A 577 -7.98 -31.62 -3.76
CA ALA A 577 -8.83 -30.50 -3.31
C ALA A 577 -9.35 -29.69 -4.50
N LEU A 578 -8.49 -29.40 -5.48
CA LEU A 578 -8.87 -28.62 -6.64
C LEU A 578 -9.79 -29.37 -7.61
N LEU A 579 -9.53 -30.66 -7.85
CA LEU A 579 -10.45 -31.51 -8.59
C LEU A 579 -11.82 -31.57 -7.92
N ALA A 580 -11.86 -31.72 -6.59
CA ALA A 580 -13.10 -31.76 -5.84
C ALA A 580 -13.87 -30.43 -5.93
N ALA A 581 -13.18 -29.29 -5.79
CA ALA A 581 -13.78 -27.98 -5.99
C ALA A 581 -14.37 -27.86 -7.41
N ALA A 582 -13.61 -28.24 -8.45
CA ALA A 582 -14.07 -28.19 -9.83
C ALA A 582 -15.25 -29.13 -10.14
N PHE A 583 -15.33 -30.29 -9.49
CA PHE A 583 -16.51 -31.17 -9.58
C PHE A 583 -17.72 -30.56 -8.85
N ALA A 584 -17.51 -29.95 -7.68
CA ALA A 584 -18.56 -29.28 -6.91
C ALA A 584 -19.17 -28.10 -7.66
N GLU A 585 -18.36 -27.27 -8.32
CA GLU A 585 -18.81 -26.16 -9.19
C GLU A 585 -19.78 -26.64 -10.29
N ARG A 586 -19.67 -27.90 -10.72
CA ARG A 586 -20.53 -28.55 -11.73
C ARG A 586 -21.71 -29.30 -11.15
N GLY A 587 -21.93 -29.23 -9.84
CA GLY A 587 -22.94 -29.99 -9.13
C GLY A 587 -22.64 -31.49 -9.00
N ARG A 588 -21.42 -31.95 -9.32
CA ARG A 588 -20.99 -33.35 -9.19
C ARG A 588 -20.45 -33.64 -7.79
N TRP A 589 -21.28 -33.42 -6.77
CA TRP A 589 -20.92 -33.51 -5.36
C TRP A 589 -20.41 -34.90 -4.93
N SER A 590 -20.95 -35.98 -5.51
CA SER A 590 -20.50 -37.35 -5.22
C SER A 590 -19.07 -37.61 -5.66
N ASP A 591 -18.68 -37.11 -6.84
CA ASP A 591 -17.31 -37.23 -7.35
C ASP A 591 -16.34 -36.38 -6.52
N ALA A 592 -16.76 -35.17 -6.14
CA ALA A 592 -16.01 -34.30 -5.26
C ALA A 592 -15.76 -34.96 -3.89
N HIS A 593 -16.78 -35.54 -3.28
CA HIS A 593 -16.67 -36.25 -2.00
C HIS A 593 -15.75 -37.48 -2.10
N ALA A 594 -15.83 -38.25 -3.19
CA ALA A 594 -14.99 -39.42 -3.39
C ALA A 594 -13.49 -39.06 -3.40
N LEU A 595 -13.12 -37.92 -4.00
CA LEU A 595 -11.75 -37.43 -4.04
C LEU A 595 -11.22 -36.99 -2.67
N LEU A 596 -12.09 -36.47 -1.82
CA LEU A 596 -11.72 -35.93 -0.50
C LEU A 596 -11.80 -36.98 0.62
N THR A 597 -12.49 -38.10 0.41
CA THR A 597 -12.57 -39.20 1.40
C THR A 597 -11.20 -39.62 1.99
N PRO A 598 -10.12 -39.77 1.19
CA PRO A 598 -8.80 -40.10 1.74
C PRO A 598 -8.25 -39.05 2.71
N LEU A 599 -8.76 -37.82 2.67
CA LEU A 599 -8.32 -36.70 3.50
C LEU A 599 -8.88 -36.75 4.92
N ALA A 600 -9.79 -37.66 5.23
CA ALA A 600 -10.29 -37.85 6.60
C ALA A 600 -9.17 -38.20 7.60
N ARG A 601 -8.00 -38.66 7.12
CA ARG A 601 -6.86 -39.09 7.93
C ARG A 601 -5.62 -38.20 7.80
N LEU A 602 -5.78 -36.95 7.37
CA LEU A 602 -4.64 -36.02 7.29
C LEU A 602 -3.95 -35.85 8.64
N ASP A 603 -2.73 -35.37 8.67
CA ASP A 603 -2.08 -34.83 9.87
C ASP A 603 -2.20 -33.30 9.89
N ASP A 604 -1.58 -32.62 10.85
CA ASP A 604 -1.62 -31.16 10.96
C ASP A 604 -0.80 -30.45 9.87
N GLU A 605 0.25 -31.10 9.35
CA GLU A 605 1.08 -30.57 8.25
C GLU A 605 0.26 -30.47 6.96
N ALA A 606 -0.55 -31.48 6.67
CA ALA A 606 -1.48 -31.46 5.56
C ALA A 606 -2.58 -30.39 5.68
N LEU A 607 -2.96 -29.98 6.89
CA LEU A 607 -3.88 -28.84 7.07
C LEU A 607 -3.24 -27.52 6.66
N VAL A 608 -1.92 -27.36 6.84
CA VAL A 608 -1.18 -26.19 6.37
C VAL A 608 -1.19 -26.13 4.84
N GLU A 609 -1.01 -27.25 4.16
CA GLU A 609 -1.07 -27.32 2.69
C GLU A 609 -2.47 -27.02 2.14
N LEU A 610 -3.53 -27.45 2.83
CA LEU A 610 -4.92 -27.21 2.40
C LEU A 610 -5.44 -25.80 2.67
N ALA A 611 -4.90 -25.10 3.68
CA ALA A 611 -5.45 -23.81 4.10
C ALA A 611 -5.51 -22.76 2.96
N PRO A 612 -4.46 -22.56 2.12
CA PRO A 612 -4.54 -21.66 0.98
C PRO A 612 -5.60 -22.08 -0.07
N VAL A 613 -5.78 -23.38 -0.27
CA VAL A 613 -6.78 -23.90 -1.23
C VAL A 613 -8.19 -23.67 -0.72
N LEU A 614 -8.41 -23.89 0.59
CA LEU A 614 -9.70 -23.58 1.23
C LEU A 614 -9.98 -22.07 1.19
N ALA A 615 -8.99 -21.22 1.49
CA ALA A 615 -9.14 -19.77 1.39
C ALA A 615 -9.56 -19.35 -0.04
N ALA A 616 -8.93 -19.92 -1.06
CA ALA A 616 -9.25 -19.63 -2.45
C ALA A 616 -10.60 -20.21 -2.93
N ARG A 617 -11.05 -21.36 -2.38
CA ARG A 617 -12.22 -22.12 -2.86
C ARG A 617 -13.20 -22.51 -1.74
N ALA A 618 -13.40 -21.60 -0.78
CA ALA A 618 -14.21 -21.82 0.41
C ALA A 618 -15.64 -22.25 0.06
N ARG A 619 -16.25 -21.61 -0.93
CA ARG A 619 -17.64 -21.88 -1.32
C ARG A 619 -17.85 -23.33 -1.74
N GLU A 620 -16.90 -23.89 -2.47
CA GLU A 620 -16.94 -25.25 -3.01
C GLU A 620 -16.48 -26.29 -1.99
N LEU A 621 -15.42 -25.98 -1.24
CA LEU A 621 -14.74 -26.94 -0.37
C LEU A 621 -15.31 -27.03 1.04
N SER A 622 -15.80 -25.93 1.63
CA SER A 622 -16.34 -25.94 3.00
C SER A 622 -17.42 -27.00 3.21
N PRO A 623 -18.46 -27.13 2.35
CA PRO A 623 -19.51 -28.14 2.53
C PRO A 623 -19.01 -29.59 2.40
N LEU A 624 -17.88 -29.80 1.74
CA LEU A 624 -17.29 -31.11 1.53
C LEU A 624 -16.35 -31.51 2.66
N LEU A 625 -15.50 -30.57 3.11
CA LEU A 625 -14.46 -30.83 4.11
C LEU A 625 -15.02 -30.84 5.54
N GLU A 626 -16.04 -30.03 5.81
CA GLU A 626 -16.66 -29.95 7.13
C GLU A 626 -17.13 -31.32 7.68
N PRO A 627 -17.96 -32.11 6.98
CA PRO A 627 -18.37 -33.42 7.47
C PRO A 627 -17.23 -34.45 7.51
N LEU A 628 -16.17 -34.26 6.70
CA LEU A 628 -15.05 -35.20 6.60
C LEU A 628 -14.02 -35.01 7.72
N LEU A 629 -13.74 -33.77 8.10
CA LEU A 629 -12.69 -33.41 9.06
C LEU A 629 -13.23 -33.17 10.48
N ALA A 630 -14.55 -32.96 10.64
CA ALA A 630 -15.20 -32.72 11.94
C ALA A 630 -14.47 -31.62 12.74
N ALA A 631 -14.07 -31.87 13.98
CA ALA A 631 -13.35 -30.92 14.84
C ALA A 631 -12.11 -30.30 14.17
N ARG A 632 -11.41 -31.06 13.32
CA ARG A 632 -10.20 -30.61 12.62
C ARG A 632 -10.50 -29.61 11.51
N TYR A 633 -11.75 -29.56 11.02
CA TYR A 633 -12.19 -28.57 10.05
C TYR A 633 -12.07 -27.15 10.60
N LEU A 634 -12.42 -26.93 11.88
CA LEU A 634 -12.32 -25.61 12.51
C LEU A 634 -10.86 -25.14 12.64
N ALA A 635 -9.92 -26.07 12.88
CA ALA A 635 -8.49 -25.77 12.87
C ALA A 635 -7.95 -25.46 11.46
N LEU A 636 -8.56 -26.03 10.42
CA LEU A 636 -8.27 -25.69 9.02
C LEU A 636 -8.85 -24.32 8.65
N GLU A 637 -10.10 -24.05 9.02
CA GLU A 637 -10.76 -22.76 8.78
C GLU A 637 -10.07 -21.62 9.51
N GLN A 638 -9.67 -21.83 10.77
CA GLN A 638 -8.89 -20.85 11.50
C GLN A 638 -7.66 -20.45 10.67
N ARG A 639 -6.87 -21.42 10.20
CA ARG A 639 -5.68 -21.16 9.38
C ARG A 639 -6.00 -20.48 8.05
N ALA A 640 -7.06 -20.93 7.37
CA ALA A 640 -7.46 -20.40 6.06
C ALA A 640 -8.01 -18.96 6.15
N PHE A 641 -8.61 -18.59 7.28
CA PHE A 641 -9.29 -17.30 7.44
C PHE A 641 -8.72 -16.45 8.58
N THR A 642 -7.50 -16.73 9.07
CA THR A 642 -6.84 -15.93 10.12
C THR A 642 -6.79 -14.45 9.73
N VAL A 643 -6.34 -14.16 8.51
CA VAL A 643 -6.18 -12.78 8.02
C VAL A 643 -7.54 -12.06 7.94
N PRO A 644 -8.56 -12.60 7.24
CA PRO A 644 -9.92 -12.03 7.28
C PRO A 644 -10.44 -11.81 8.71
N THR A 645 -10.22 -12.79 9.58
CA THR A 645 -10.71 -12.79 10.96
C THR A 645 -10.09 -11.69 11.81
N LEU A 646 -8.79 -11.45 11.67
CA LEU A 646 -8.07 -10.47 12.49
C LEU A 646 -8.06 -9.08 11.88
N MET A 647 -7.97 -9.00 10.55
CA MET A 647 -7.69 -7.75 9.84
C MET A 647 -8.90 -7.18 9.13
N HIS A 648 -9.88 -7.99 8.76
CA HIS A 648 -11.06 -7.58 7.97
C HIS A 648 -12.37 -7.62 8.75
N TYR A 649 -12.40 -7.91 10.05
CA TYR A 649 -13.64 -8.10 10.82
C TYR A 649 -14.65 -6.92 10.82
N HIS A 650 -14.25 -5.72 10.38
CA HIS A 650 -15.14 -4.57 10.17
C HIS A 650 -15.79 -4.54 8.79
N GLU A 651 -15.27 -5.30 7.83
CA GLU A 651 -15.83 -5.41 6.49
C GLU A 651 -16.96 -6.42 6.49
N ARG A 652 -18.06 -6.04 5.82
CA ARG A 652 -19.27 -6.84 5.78
C ARG A 652 -19.02 -8.24 5.21
N PHE A 653 -18.24 -8.35 4.13
CA PHE A 653 -17.88 -9.63 3.54
C PHE A 653 -17.16 -10.55 4.52
N ALA A 654 -16.16 -10.04 5.25
CA ALA A 654 -15.46 -10.84 6.24
C ALA A 654 -16.36 -11.24 7.41
N GLN A 655 -17.28 -10.37 7.85
CA GLN A 655 -18.28 -10.71 8.86
C GLN A 655 -19.17 -11.87 8.39
N GLU A 656 -19.71 -11.78 7.17
CA GLU A 656 -20.54 -12.83 6.59
C GLU A 656 -19.76 -14.15 6.41
N LEU A 657 -18.49 -14.07 5.99
CA LEU A 657 -17.59 -15.21 5.89
C LEU A 657 -17.34 -15.87 7.26
N ILE A 658 -16.98 -15.08 8.29
CA ILE A 658 -16.76 -15.55 9.67
C ILE A 658 -18.01 -16.25 10.22
N LEU A 659 -19.19 -15.64 10.06
CA LEU A 659 -20.44 -16.23 10.57
C LEU A 659 -20.77 -17.55 9.88
N ARG A 660 -20.53 -17.64 8.57
CA ARG A 660 -20.78 -18.86 7.80
C ARG A 660 -19.77 -19.95 8.13
N SER A 661 -18.48 -19.64 8.12
CA SER A 661 -17.40 -20.59 8.37
C SER A 661 -17.50 -21.14 9.78
N PHE A 662 -17.63 -20.26 10.79
CA PHE A 662 -17.61 -20.68 12.19
C PHE A 662 -18.98 -21.09 12.75
N ALA A 663 -19.94 -21.44 11.89
CA ALA A 663 -21.22 -22.01 12.32
C ALA A 663 -21.03 -23.36 13.06
N GLY A 664 -19.95 -24.10 12.75
CA GLY A 664 -19.62 -25.38 13.37
C GLY A 664 -19.31 -25.31 14.88
N LEU A 665 -18.95 -24.15 15.44
CA LEU A 665 -18.63 -23.98 16.86
C LEU A 665 -19.78 -24.33 17.81
N ASP A 666 -21.02 -24.38 17.30
CA ASP A 666 -22.20 -24.72 18.09
C ASP A 666 -22.37 -26.23 18.29
N ARG A 667 -21.61 -27.06 17.57
CA ARG A 667 -21.63 -28.52 17.72
C ARG A 667 -20.90 -29.03 18.97
N GLY A 668 -20.08 -28.18 19.59
CA GLY A 668 -19.37 -28.52 20.84
C GLY A 668 -18.18 -29.46 20.68
N ASP A 669 -17.62 -29.55 19.48
CA ASP A 669 -16.43 -30.36 19.22
C ASP A 669 -15.23 -29.88 20.08
N PRO A 670 -14.42 -30.80 20.62
CA PRO A 670 -13.25 -30.42 21.42
C PRO A 670 -12.22 -29.73 20.52
N LEU A 671 -11.91 -28.48 20.88
CA LEU A 671 -10.89 -27.65 20.25
C LEU A 671 -9.81 -27.31 21.26
N ASP A 672 -8.63 -27.01 20.74
CA ASP A 672 -7.63 -26.29 21.53
C ASP A 672 -8.24 -24.99 22.09
N PRO A 673 -8.10 -24.70 23.40
CA PRO A 673 -8.72 -23.53 24.02
C PRO A 673 -8.34 -22.20 23.35
N GLU A 674 -7.11 -22.03 22.87
CA GLU A 674 -6.69 -20.79 22.21
C GLU A 674 -7.38 -20.60 20.84
N VAL A 675 -7.54 -21.71 20.11
CA VAL A 675 -8.27 -21.72 18.84
C VAL A 675 -9.74 -21.39 19.09
N ALA A 676 -10.37 -22.06 20.05
CA ALA A 676 -11.77 -21.80 20.41
C ALA A 676 -11.98 -20.33 20.82
N PHE A 677 -11.09 -19.80 21.68
CA PHE A 677 -11.10 -18.40 22.10
C PHE A 677 -11.06 -17.44 20.91
N THR A 678 -10.11 -17.65 20.00
CA THR A 678 -9.91 -16.79 18.83
C THR A 678 -11.13 -16.78 17.91
N LEU A 679 -11.67 -17.96 17.59
CA LEU A 679 -12.83 -18.10 16.71
C LEU A 679 -14.11 -17.52 17.33
N LEU A 680 -14.34 -17.75 18.63
CA LEU A 680 -15.49 -17.19 19.35
C LEU A 680 -15.41 -15.67 19.48
N LEU A 681 -14.23 -15.12 19.78
CA LEU A 681 -14.02 -13.68 19.82
C LEU A 681 -14.31 -13.04 18.46
N ALA A 682 -13.82 -13.64 17.38
CA ALA A 682 -14.08 -13.20 16.02
C ALA A 682 -15.56 -13.23 15.64
N ARG A 683 -16.23 -14.36 15.88
CA ARG A 683 -17.67 -14.55 15.61
C ARG A 683 -18.52 -13.59 16.44
N GLY A 684 -18.17 -13.41 17.71
CA GLY A 684 -18.82 -12.45 18.61
C GLY A 684 -18.72 -11.01 18.12
N ARG A 685 -17.53 -10.59 17.64
CA ARG A 685 -17.35 -9.27 17.00
C ARG A 685 -18.19 -9.11 15.74
N ALA A 686 -18.17 -10.11 14.84
CA ALA A 686 -18.96 -10.07 13.61
C ALA A 686 -20.48 -9.97 13.91
N ARG A 687 -20.99 -10.78 14.86
CA ARG A 687 -22.38 -10.71 15.32
C ARG A 687 -22.73 -9.33 15.89
N ARG A 688 -21.87 -8.76 16.74
CA ARG A 688 -22.06 -7.42 17.31
C ARG A 688 -22.18 -6.36 16.21
N GLN A 689 -21.29 -6.37 15.23
CA GLN A 689 -21.28 -5.41 14.12
C GLN A 689 -22.51 -5.54 13.21
N LEU A 690 -23.02 -6.76 13.02
CA LEU A 690 -24.24 -7.03 12.26
C LEU A 690 -25.54 -6.86 13.08
N GLY A 691 -25.43 -6.47 14.36
CA GLY A 691 -26.57 -6.19 15.24
C GLY A 691 -27.15 -7.40 16.01
N ASP A 692 -26.56 -8.60 15.87
CA ASP A 692 -26.90 -9.76 16.69
C ASP A 692 -26.22 -9.69 18.07
N LEU A 693 -26.71 -8.78 18.92
CA LEU A 693 -26.14 -8.54 20.24
C LEU A 693 -26.25 -9.75 21.18
N ALA A 694 -27.32 -10.54 21.05
CA ALA A 694 -27.54 -11.73 21.87
C ALA A 694 -26.54 -12.85 21.52
N GLY A 695 -26.36 -13.13 20.23
CA GLY A 695 -25.37 -14.10 19.77
C GLY A 695 -23.94 -13.63 20.04
N ALA A 696 -23.67 -12.33 19.92
CA ALA A 696 -22.38 -11.75 20.30
C ALA A 696 -22.05 -11.96 21.78
N ARG A 697 -23.01 -11.68 22.67
CA ARG A 697 -22.88 -11.92 24.12
C ARG A 697 -22.57 -13.38 24.41
N ALA A 698 -23.31 -14.31 23.82
CA ALA A 698 -23.14 -15.74 24.03
C ALA A 698 -21.73 -16.22 23.62
N ASP A 699 -21.24 -15.76 22.47
CA ASP A 699 -19.90 -16.13 21.99
C ASP A 699 -18.79 -15.56 22.87
N LEU A 700 -18.88 -14.28 23.26
CA LEU A 700 -17.89 -13.64 24.12
C LEU A 700 -17.84 -14.26 25.52
N GLN A 701 -19.00 -14.65 26.08
CA GLN A 701 -19.07 -15.39 27.33
C GLN A 701 -18.40 -16.77 27.21
N ARG A 702 -18.64 -17.49 26.11
CA ARG A 702 -17.97 -18.78 25.85
C ARG A 702 -16.46 -18.62 25.65
N ALA A 703 -16.03 -17.55 24.98
CA ALA A 703 -14.60 -17.25 24.80
C ALA A 703 -13.94 -17.03 26.18
N LEU A 704 -14.50 -16.16 27.01
CA LEU A 704 -13.98 -15.90 28.35
C LEU A 704 -14.07 -17.12 29.28
N GLY A 705 -15.04 -18.01 29.07
CA GLY A 705 -15.14 -19.26 29.82
C GLY A 705 -14.11 -20.33 29.44
N SER A 706 -13.29 -20.11 28.41
CA SER A 706 -12.23 -21.04 28.02
C SER A 706 -10.96 -20.88 28.86
N ASP A 707 -10.19 -21.96 28.97
CA ASP A 707 -8.87 -22.00 29.64
C ASP A 707 -7.75 -21.30 28.84
N ALA A 708 -8.11 -20.53 27.80
CA ALA A 708 -7.18 -19.77 27.00
C ALA A 708 -6.48 -18.68 27.83
N ARG A 709 -5.20 -18.48 27.52
CA ARG A 709 -4.31 -17.40 27.98
C ARG A 709 -4.22 -16.26 26.97
N GLY A 710 -5.02 -16.28 25.90
CA GLY A 710 -5.10 -15.25 24.88
C GLY A 710 -5.47 -13.86 25.41
N ASP A 711 -5.85 -12.94 24.51
CA ASP A 711 -6.19 -11.55 24.86
C ASP A 711 -7.55 -11.44 25.58
N VAL A 712 -7.62 -11.98 26.81
CA VAL A 712 -8.81 -12.04 27.68
C VAL A 712 -9.34 -10.63 27.94
N SER A 713 -8.45 -9.65 28.09
CA SER A 713 -8.80 -8.24 28.32
C SER A 713 -9.60 -7.65 27.16
N SER A 714 -9.20 -7.90 25.90
CA SER A 714 -9.99 -7.45 24.74
C SER A 714 -11.36 -8.11 24.68
N ALA A 715 -11.46 -9.42 24.92
CA ALA A 715 -12.75 -10.11 24.94
C ALA A 715 -13.66 -9.60 26.08
N ALA A 716 -13.09 -9.34 27.25
CA ALA A 716 -13.78 -8.78 28.40
C ALA A 716 -14.27 -7.35 28.13
N ALA A 717 -13.48 -6.52 27.47
CA ALA A 717 -13.88 -5.17 27.08
C ALA A 717 -15.08 -5.18 26.12
N GLU A 718 -15.11 -6.10 25.16
CA GLU A 718 -16.23 -6.28 24.22
C GLU A 718 -17.51 -6.73 24.95
N LEU A 719 -17.40 -7.73 25.84
CA LEU A 719 -18.54 -8.22 26.61
C LEU A 719 -19.07 -7.16 27.59
N ALA A 720 -18.18 -6.46 28.30
CA ALA A 720 -18.56 -5.42 29.25
C ALA A 720 -19.31 -4.26 28.56
N GLN A 721 -18.92 -3.87 27.35
CA GLN A 721 -19.67 -2.88 26.56
C GLN A 721 -21.08 -3.36 26.20
N LEU A 722 -21.24 -4.63 25.82
CA LEU A 722 -22.57 -5.21 25.55
C LEU A 722 -23.43 -5.23 26.83
N LEU A 723 -22.85 -5.62 27.97
CA LEU A 723 -23.53 -5.62 29.25
C LEU A 723 -23.97 -4.21 29.67
N LEU A 724 -23.12 -3.21 29.50
CA LEU A 724 -23.47 -1.81 29.72
C LEU A 724 -24.60 -1.33 28.79
N HIS A 725 -24.55 -1.71 27.51
CA HIS A 725 -25.61 -1.41 26.55
C HIS A 725 -26.97 -2.00 26.98
N HIS A 726 -26.97 -3.17 27.63
CA HIS A 726 -28.15 -3.82 28.19
C HIS A 726 -28.53 -3.34 29.61
N GLY A 727 -27.80 -2.37 30.18
CA GLY A 727 -28.09 -1.85 31.52
C GLY A 727 -27.63 -2.75 32.67
N GLU A 728 -26.60 -3.57 32.46
CA GLU A 728 -26.05 -4.53 33.44
C GLU A 728 -24.62 -4.13 33.93
N PRO A 729 -24.43 -2.99 34.62
CA PRO A 729 -23.11 -2.49 35.01
C PRO A 729 -22.37 -3.39 36.02
N ASP A 730 -23.09 -4.08 36.91
CA ASP A 730 -22.48 -4.98 37.91
C ASP A 730 -21.90 -6.22 37.23
N ALA A 731 -22.61 -6.78 36.26
CA ALA A 731 -22.11 -7.89 35.45
C ALA A 731 -20.91 -7.46 34.60
N ALA A 732 -20.95 -6.25 34.04
CA ALA A 732 -19.81 -5.68 33.31
C ALA A 732 -18.58 -5.59 34.23
N ARG A 733 -18.73 -5.07 35.45
CA ARG A 733 -17.64 -4.98 36.43
C ARG A 733 -17.08 -6.35 36.82
N ALA A 734 -17.95 -7.34 37.05
CA ALA A 734 -17.53 -8.70 37.38
C ALA A 734 -16.64 -9.32 36.27
N VAL A 735 -17.03 -9.14 35.00
CA VAL A 735 -16.25 -9.61 33.84
C VAL A 735 -14.88 -8.93 33.77
N LEU A 736 -14.81 -7.61 33.99
CA LEU A 736 -13.54 -6.88 33.98
C LEU A 736 -12.61 -7.33 35.11
N ASN A 737 -13.14 -7.53 36.31
CA ASN A 737 -12.35 -7.99 37.46
C ASN A 737 -11.79 -9.41 37.26
N ASP A 738 -12.58 -10.32 36.67
CA ASP A 738 -12.10 -11.68 36.33
C ASP A 738 -10.96 -11.62 35.30
N ALA A 739 -11.12 -10.82 34.25
CA ALA A 739 -10.10 -10.64 33.23
C ALA A 739 -8.78 -10.08 33.83
N LEU A 740 -8.87 -9.09 34.73
CA LEU A 740 -7.72 -8.54 35.44
C LEU A 740 -7.04 -9.54 36.38
N ALA A 741 -7.80 -10.46 36.97
CA ALA A 741 -7.24 -11.51 37.85
C ALA A 741 -6.51 -12.60 37.04
N ARG A 742 -6.95 -12.86 35.81
CA ARG A 742 -6.37 -13.85 34.91
C ARG A 742 -5.23 -13.32 34.03
N ALA A 743 -5.11 -12.01 33.90
CA ALA A 743 -4.11 -11.39 33.03
C ALA A 743 -2.68 -11.74 33.45
N THR A 744 -1.86 -12.14 32.49
CA THR A 744 -0.42 -12.40 32.71
C THR A 744 0.31 -11.14 33.16
N ASP A 745 -0.10 -9.98 32.64
CA ASP A 745 0.33 -8.66 33.08
C ASP A 745 -0.91 -7.81 33.41
N ARG A 746 -1.12 -7.59 34.70
CA ARG A 746 -2.26 -6.83 35.20
C ARG A 746 -2.24 -5.38 34.70
N ARG A 747 -1.08 -4.72 34.62
CA ARG A 747 -1.01 -3.31 34.19
C ARG A 747 -1.33 -3.17 32.71
N ASP A 748 -0.88 -4.11 31.88
CA ASP A 748 -1.22 -4.12 30.45
C ASP A 748 -2.73 -4.39 30.23
N ALA A 749 -3.32 -5.24 31.06
CA ALA A 749 -4.76 -5.48 31.05
C ALA A 749 -5.57 -4.26 31.51
N GLU A 750 -5.21 -3.63 32.63
CA GLU A 750 -5.84 -2.38 33.11
C GLU A 750 -5.79 -1.31 32.01
N PHE A 751 -4.61 -1.11 31.42
CA PHE A 751 -4.43 -0.19 30.31
C PHE A 751 -5.36 -0.51 29.14
N THR A 752 -5.44 -1.79 28.72
CA THR A 752 -6.31 -2.21 27.61
C THR A 752 -7.77 -1.89 27.89
N LEU A 753 -8.24 -2.09 29.12
CA LEU A 753 -9.62 -1.83 29.51
C LEU A 753 -9.92 -0.32 29.62
N GLU A 754 -8.98 0.49 30.11
CA GLU A 754 -9.11 1.95 30.26
C GLU A 754 -9.25 2.69 28.92
N ARG A 755 -8.82 2.07 27.81
CA ARG A 755 -8.97 2.61 26.44
C ARG A 755 -10.43 2.78 26.05
N VAL A 756 -11.31 1.94 26.59
CA VAL A 756 -12.74 2.04 26.31
C VAL A 756 -13.35 3.04 27.29
N ALA A 757 -13.66 4.24 26.79
CA ALA A 757 -14.17 5.34 27.62
C ALA A 757 -15.37 4.95 28.48
N ALA A 758 -16.27 4.10 27.97
CA ALA A 758 -17.43 3.59 28.69
C ALA A 758 -17.08 2.68 29.89
N LEU A 759 -15.89 2.08 29.92
CA LEU A 759 -15.47 1.15 30.97
C LEU A 759 -14.71 1.84 32.11
N ARG A 760 -14.11 3.02 31.87
CA ARG A 760 -13.33 3.74 32.90
C ARG A 760 -14.04 3.89 34.25
N PRO A 761 -15.34 4.28 34.32
CA PRO A 761 -16.03 4.40 35.60
C PRO A 761 -16.16 3.08 36.38
N LEU A 762 -16.07 1.93 35.71
CA LEU A 762 -16.14 0.61 36.33
C LEU A 762 -14.80 0.16 36.91
N LEU A 763 -13.68 0.69 36.42
CA LEU A 763 -12.32 0.34 36.85
C LEU A 763 -11.84 1.20 38.03
N SER A 764 -12.34 2.43 38.15
CA SER A 764 -11.93 3.40 39.18
C SER A 764 -12.70 3.29 40.50
N ALA A 765 -13.74 2.45 40.57
CA ALA A 765 -14.58 2.30 41.76
C ALA A 765 -14.06 1.12 42.61
N PRO A 766 -13.80 1.32 43.92
CA PRO A 766 -13.32 0.26 44.81
C PRO A 766 -14.32 -0.87 45.01
#